data_AF-A0AAU9VBF2-F1
#
_entry.id   AF-A0AAU9VBF2-F1
#
_cell.length_a   1.000
_cell.length_b   1.000
_cell.length_c   1.000
_cell.angle_alpha   90.00
_cell.angle_beta   90.00
_cell.angle_gamma   90.00
#
_symmetry.space_group_name_H-M   'P 1'
#
loop_
_entity.id
_entity.type
_entity.pdbx_description
1 polymer ?
#
loop_
_entity_poly.entity_id
_entity_poly.type
_entity_poly.pdbx_seq_one_letter_code
_entity_poly.pdbx_strand_id
1 'polypeptide(L)'
;MNLFINLLVLFGGVLYFANARLVIDENTPKRLFNEELYNSVIDRDECRRQVDYLRRDPVLLAQFLEAGARLPRGFFEMNFADLGNYEQCLNIRSENGDIQIEGKYYLIRIPLEQEFRLPFNMPFNFNVTNRKAIRVKKFFNDIQEFTIRTDAEGSDSELPIQILAVDVAVCVPKPCTTQDWITNMLFNVSAFGFQYEELFARLPDDKPWAPADYVAIAIFSLLGFITILSTFYDVNHIVIQKRDPKKANIYLRSFSVYSNTRRLLTFTPNANALNCLDGIRSISMMWVIIGHTFQMHTLNSNLSVLLQWLISGDAVWITTGPYTVDSFFLMAGILLTYTTVGKMTGIQFIKRLHLFYLNRLLRMFPLLASIVLLEASVFHRVSDGPYWETVANNVQNCRSFWWTTLLHVQNFVNPDHICIVHSWYIAIDIQLYIVSPIILYWVLGKSKTAAWLALIGGLLAILTAGTVWNFIKNMPSISASIPRYDEQTFYLQNYYYLPWTRGAPFFLGMIVGYALYLNKGKKIHLNMGFVLTSWVISLGLIASTFYASYATMQLDWDNQTADNFINSFMRLIWCIGLSWIIFACVKGYGGPINWLLTLSVWKLPARISFAMYLYHYPITFIVAGSQLATVHFSVGARIYEFMALFSLAFLLAFFMTVVVDAPFSVLIKILMEGGQRRDRGRRPAQNGVNSKPGPIPEKNIEDLERTVITTLEKNNPISVQHLEENSASHDKNGIPEKPEEIGEPLPPSKEMERM
;
A
#
# COMPACT_ATOMS: atom_id res chain seq x y z
N MET A 1 -26.03 -19.73 25.25
CA MET A 1 -26.12 -20.88 24.34
C MET A 1 -26.78 -20.50 23.03
N ASN A 2 -28.00 -19.96 23.02
CA ASN A 2 -28.69 -19.51 21.78
C ASN A 2 -27.96 -18.42 20.99
N LEU A 3 -27.28 -17.47 21.65
CA LEU A 3 -26.45 -16.47 20.95
C LEU A 3 -25.22 -17.10 20.27
N PHE A 4 -24.63 -18.14 20.88
CA PHE A 4 -23.46 -18.84 20.36
C PHE A 4 -23.85 -19.77 19.21
N ILE A 5 -25.00 -20.43 19.30
CA ILE A 5 -25.59 -21.22 18.20
C ILE A 5 -26.00 -20.29 17.05
N ASN A 6 -26.64 -19.15 17.32
CA ASN A 6 -26.96 -18.17 16.27
C ASN A 6 -25.70 -17.57 15.64
N LEU A 7 -24.62 -17.36 16.41
CA LEU A 7 -23.32 -16.96 15.87
C LEU A 7 -22.67 -18.08 15.06
N LEU A 8 -22.77 -19.34 15.47
CA LEU A 8 -22.27 -20.51 14.71
C LEU A 8 -23.10 -20.78 13.46
N VAL A 9 -24.39 -20.50 13.47
CA VAL A 9 -25.29 -20.60 12.31
C VAL A 9 -25.10 -19.40 11.39
N LEU A 10 -24.78 -18.21 11.91
CA LEU A 10 -24.31 -17.08 11.11
C LEU A 10 -22.92 -17.35 10.52
N PHE A 11 -21.99 -17.92 11.29
CA PHE A 11 -20.65 -18.26 10.82
C PHE A 11 -20.68 -19.43 9.83
N GLY A 12 -21.51 -20.43 10.10
CA GLY A 12 -21.77 -21.58 9.22
C GLY A 12 -22.57 -21.20 7.99
N GLY A 13 -23.51 -20.26 8.11
CA GLY A 13 -24.22 -19.66 6.98
C GLY A 13 -23.30 -18.81 6.13
N VAL A 14 -22.43 -17.99 6.74
CA VAL A 14 -21.38 -17.24 6.03
C VAL A 14 -20.37 -18.20 5.36
N LEU A 15 -20.03 -19.34 5.97
CA LEU A 15 -19.19 -20.37 5.35
C LEU A 15 -19.90 -21.11 4.19
N TYR A 16 -21.20 -21.34 4.27
CA TYR A 16 -21.98 -21.98 3.20
C TYR A 16 -22.23 -21.01 2.03
N PHE A 17 -22.46 -19.73 2.31
CA PHE A 17 -22.56 -18.66 1.31
C PHE A 17 -21.19 -18.14 0.84
N ALA A 18 -20.08 -18.50 1.48
CA ALA A 18 -18.72 -18.13 1.03
C ALA A 18 -18.30 -18.84 -0.27
N ASN A 19 -19.04 -19.84 -0.72
CA ASN A 19 -18.87 -20.43 -2.06
C ASN A 19 -19.83 -19.86 -3.10
N ALA A 20 -20.75 -18.96 -2.72
CA ALA A 20 -21.53 -18.21 -3.68
C ALA A 20 -20.68 -17.03 -4.17
N ARG A 21 -19.84 -17.27 -5.18
CA ARG A 21 -19.26 -16.17 -5.97
C ARG A 21 -20.44 -15.36 -6.50
N LEU A 22 -20.53 -14.10 -6.09
CA LEU A 22 -21.51 -13.19 -6.69
C LEU A 22 -21.03 -12.95 -8.12
N VAL A 23 -21.61 -13.69 -9.06
CA VAL A 23 -21.37 -13.55 -10.49
C VAL A 23 -21.81 -12.14 -10.87
N ILE A 24 -20.85 -11.31 -11.25
CA ILE A 24 -21.17 -10.14 -12.07
C ILE A 24 -21.62 -10.72 -13.40
N ASP A 25 -22.80 -10.33 -13.86
CA ASP A 25 -23.17 -10.58 -15.26
C ASP A 25 -22.14 -9.84 -16.13
N GLU A 26 -21.19 -10.58 -16.71
CA GLU A 26 -20.17 -10.06 -17.63
C GLU A 26 -20.81 -9.34 -18.83
N ASN A 27 -22.10 -9.57 -19.10
CA ASN A 27 -22.87 -8.89 -20.13
C ASN A 27 -23.41 -7.52 -19.70
N THR A 28 -23.19 -7.09 -18.45
CA THR A 28 -23.51 -5.71 -18.06
C THR A 28 -22.50 -4.79 -18.74
N PRO A 29 -22.91 -3.90 -19.67
CA PRO A 29 -21.95 -3.10 -20.43
C PRO A 29 -21.06 -2.34 -19.47
N LYS A 30 -19.76 -2.59 -19.56
CA LYS A 30 -18.74 -1.94 -18.72
C LYS A 30 -18.76 -0.46 -19.06
N ARG A 31 -19.50 0.35 -18.31
CA ARG A 31 -19.56 1.82 -18.43
C ARG A 31 -18.24 2.51 -18.02
N LEU A 32 -17.10 1.90 -18.32
CA LEU A 32 -15.76 2.44 -18.08
C LEU A 32 -15.28 3.28 -19.25
N PHE A 33 -15.56 2.80 -20.46
CA PHE A 33 -15.34 3.49 -21.72
C PHE A 33 -16.64 3.48 -22.52
N ASN A 34 -16.83 4.49 -23.38
CA ASN A 34 -18.07 4.65 -24.12
C ASN A 34 -18.07 3.79 -25.41
N GLU A 35 -18.55 2.55 -25.31
CA GLU A 35 -18.72 1.64 -26.46
C GLU A 35 -19.71 2.19 -27.50
N GLU A 36 -20.71 2.94 -27.07
CA GLU A 36 -21.69 3.57 -27.97
C GLU A 36 -21.02 4.65 -28.83
N LEU A 37 -20.13 5.45 -28.21
CA LEU A 37 -19.29 6.41 -28.93
C LEU A 37 -18.38 5.69 -29.94
N TYR A 38 -17.76 4.58 -29.55
CA TYR A 38 -16.94 3.78 -30.45
C TYR A 38 -17.71 3.33 -31.69
N ASN A 39 -18.87 2.72 -31.49
CA ASN A 39 -19.71 2.22 -32.60
C ASN A 39 -20.29 3.35 -33.45
N SER A 40 -20.62 4.50 -32.85
CA SER A 40 -21.20 5.66 -33.56
C SER A 40 -20.24 6.32 -34.53
N VAL A 41 -18.94 6.14 -34.33
CA VAL A 41 -17.90 6.83 -35.09
C VAL A 41 -17.46 6.01 -36.31
N ILE A 42 -17.74 4.72 -36.36
CA ILE A 42 -17.31 3.83 -37.45
C ILE A 42 -18.18 4.05 -38.69
N ASP A 43 -17.54 4.48 -39.78
CA ASP A 43 -18.16 4.67 -41.09
C ASP A 43 -17.18 4.21 -42.19
N ARG A 44 -17.60 3.20 -42.96
CA ARG A 44 -16.75 2.60 -44.01
C ARG A 44 -16.53 3.52 -45.20
N ASP A 45 -17.52 4.33 -45.56
CA ASP A 45 -17.42 5.21 -46.73
C ASP A 45 -16.54 6.42 -46.42
N GLU A 46 -16.72 7.00 -45.24
CA GLU A 46 -15.85 8.08 -44.76
C GLU A 46 -14.42 7.57 -44.49
N CYS A 47 -14.25 6.36 -43.96
CA CYS A 47 -12.95 5.73 -43.82
C CYS A 47 -12.20 5.65 -45.16
N ARG A 48 -12.84 5.17 -46.24
CA ARG A 48 -12.21 5.12 -47.57
C ARG A 48 -11.80 6.51 -48.07
N ARG A 49 -12.69 7.50 -47.89
CA ARG A 49 -12.42 8.89 -48.27
C ARG A 49 -11.19 9.45 -47.55
N GLN A 50 -11.06 9.21 -46.25
CA GLN A 50 -9.92 9.65 -45.43
C GLN A 50 -8.63 8.90 -45.79
N VAL A 51 -8.70 7.58 -46.01
CA VAL A 51 -7.57 6.75 -46.44
C VAL A 51 -7.01 7.23 -47.80
N ASP A 52 -7.88 7.54 -48.77
CA ASP A 52 -7.46 8.06 -50.06
C ASP A 52 -6.85 9.47 -49.98
N TYR A 53 -7.33 10.30 -49.04
CA TYR A 53 -6.71 11.59 -48.74
C TYR A 53 -5.32 11.41 -48.13
N LEU A 54 -5.18 10.52 -47.14
CA LEU A 54 -3.90 10.23 -46.46
C LEU A 54 -2.84 9.71 -47.45
N ARG A 55 -3.22 8.94 -48.47
CA ARG A 55 -2.28 8.52 -49.53
C ARG A 55 -1.73 9.69 -50.35
N ARG A 56 -2.45 10.82 -50.42
CA ARG A 56 -2.03 12.02 -51.14
C ARG A 56 -1.26 13.01 -50.27
N ASP A 57 -1.44 12.95 -48.95
CA ASP A 57 -0.71 13.74 -47.96
C ASP A 57 0.32 12.86 -47.20
N PRO A 58 1.56 12.76 -47.71
CA PRO A 58 2.57 11.88 -47.12
C PRO A 58 3.00 12.33 -45.72
N VAL A 59 2.83 13.61 -45.37
CA VAL A 59 3.22 14.12 -44.05
C VAL A 59 2.21 13.65 -43.01
N LEU A 60 0.91 13.80 -43.30
CA LEU A 60 -0.14 13.34 -42.40
C LEU A 60 -0.13 11.80 -42.27
N LEU A 61 0.07 11.07 -43.37
CA LEU A 61 0.22 9.62 -43.31
C LEU A 61 1.44 9.18 -42.48
N ALA A 62 2.57 9.88 -42.60
CA ALA A 62 3.75 9.60 -41.80
C ALA A 62 3.48 9.78 -40.30
N GLN A 63 2.66 10.77 -39.89
CA GLN A 63 2.27 10.95 -38.48
C GLN A 63 1.46 9.75 -37.95
N PHE A 64 0.53 9.21 -38.73
CA PHE A 64 -0.24 8.01 -38.35
C PHE A 64 0.65 6.77 -38.23
N LEU A 65 1.53 6.55 -39.20
CA LEU A 65 2.46 5.41 -39.19
C LEU A 65 3.50 5.53 -38.07
N GLU A 66 4.00 6.73 -37.82
CA GLU A 66 4.95 6.99 -36.73
C GLU A 66 4.31 6.75 -35.36
N ALA A 67 3.07 7.19 -35.15
CA ALA A 67 2.35 7.01 -33.89
C ALA A 67 1.87 5.57 -33.66
N GLY A 68 1.79 4.76 -34.72
CA GLY A 68 1.34 3.37 -34.68
C GLY A 68 2.46 2.34 -34.51
N ALA A 69 2.34 1.24 -35.25
CA ALA A 69 3.05 -0.01 -35.01
C ALA A 69 4.56 0.09 -35.27
N ARG A 70 5.36 -0.34 -34.29
CA ARG A 70 6.82 -0.51 -34.43
C ARG A 70 7.25 -1.88 -33.94
N LEU A 71 8.43 -2.30 -34.40
CA LEU A 71 9.07 -3.50 -33.87
C LEU A 71 9.56 -3.21 -32.45
N PRO A 72 9.16 -4.00 -31.43
CA PRO A 72 9.61 -3.79 -30.06
C PRO A 72 11.14 -3.82 -29.96
N ARG A 73 11.71 -2.80 -29.31
CA ARG A 73 13.14 -2.79 -28.96
C ARG A 73 13.39 -3.81 -27.86
N GLY A 74 14.47 -4.59 -27.96
CA GLY A 74 14.78 -5.61 -26.94
C GLY A 74 13.96 -6.90 -27.09
N PHE A 75 13.49 -7.22 -28.30
CA PHE A 75 12.78 -8.48 -28.57
C PHE A 75 13.52 -9.72 -28.04
N PHE A 76 14.83 -9.81 -28.27
CA PHE A 76 15.67 -10.90 -27.73
C PHE A 76 15.96 -10.81 -26.22
N GLU A 77 15.65 -9.69 -25.59
CA GLU A 77 15.65 -9.51 -24.13
C GLU A 77 14.27 -9.79 -23.51
N MET A 78 13.34 -10.35 -24.31
CA MET A 78 11.95 -10.66 -23.99
C MET A 78 11.03 -9.43 -23.87
N ASN A 79 11.30 -8.36 -24.63
CA ASN A 79 10.30 -7.32 -24.83
C ASN A 79 9.36 -7.67 -25.99
N PHE A 80 8.12 -8.00 -25.66
CA PHE A 80 7.07 -8.30 -26.64
C PHE A 80 6.01 -7.20 -26.72
N ALA A 81 6.25 -6.01 -26.19
CA ALA A 81 5.31 -4.90 -26.25
C ALA A 81 5.92 -3.65 -26.88
N ASP A 82 5.18 -3.04 -27.81
CA ASP A 82 5.43 -1.69 -28.32
C ASP A 82 4.12 -0.88 -28.28
N LEU A 83 4.11 0.19 -27.49
CA LEU A 83 2.91 0.98 -27.20
C LEU A 83 2.73 2.17 -28.16
N GLY A 84 3.57 2.28 -29.20
CA GLY A 84 3.54 3.40 -30.14
C GLY A 84 3.69 4.76 -29.45
N ASN A 85 3.20 5.81 -30.09
CA ASN A 85 3.06 7.12 -29.46
C ASN A 85 1.59 7.42 -29.18
N TYR A 86 1.13 7.00 -28.00
CA TYR A 86 -0.26 7.10 -27.55
C TYR A 86 -0.80 8.54 -27.62
N GLU A 87 -0.09 9.51 -27.04
CA GLU A 87 -0.56 10.91 -27.02
C GLU A 87 -0.54 11.54 -28.41
N GLN A 88 0.48 11.25 -29.24
CA GLN A 88 0.53 11.73 -30.61
C GLN A 88 -0.67 11.21 -31.40
N CYS A 89 -1.01 9.93 -31.30
CA CYS A 89 -2.13 9.35 -32.02
C CYS A 89 -3.46 10.05 -31.69
N LEU A 90 -3.76 10.26 -30.41
CA LEU A 90 -5.02 10.90 -29.99
C LEU A 90 -5.08 12.41 -30.27
N ASN A 91 -3.93 13.06 -30.41
CA ASN A 91 -3.83 14.50 -30.70
C ASN A 91 -3.78 14.83 -32.20
N ILE A 92 -3.72 13.84 -33.09
CA ILE A 92 -3.81 14.09 -34.54
C ILE A 92 -5.19 14.68 -34.84
N ARG A 93 -5.20 15.94 -35.28
CA ARG A 93 -6.37 16.67 -35.79
C ARG A 93 -5.94 17.43 -37.03
N SER A 94 -6.57 17.13 -38.16
CA SER A 94 -6.35 17.84 -39.42
C SER A 94 -7.70 18.19 -40.04
N GLU A 95 -7.89 19.48 -40.28
CA GLU A 95 -9.08 20.03 -40.92
C GLU A 95 -8.68 20.55 -42.31
N ASN A 96 -9.25 19.96 -43.36
CA ASN A 96 -9.07 20.46 -44.72
C ASN A 96 -10.40 20.46 -45.49
N GLY A 97 -11.02 21.64 -45.58
CA GLY A 97 -12.35 21.79 -46.19
C GLY A 97 -13.40 21.01 -45.41
N ASP A 98 -14.11 20.10 -46.10
CA ASP A 98 -15.17 19.28 -45.51
C ASP A 98 -14.66 18.01 -44.79
N ILE A 99 -13.35 17.74 -44.80
CA ILE A 99 -12.78 16.50 -44.21
C ILE A 99 -12.08 16.86 -42.90
N GLN A 100 -12.57 16.28 -41.81
CA GLN A 100 -11.96 16.34 -40.48
C GLN A 100 -11.36 14.96 -40.14
N ILE A 101 -10.04 14.89 -40.09
CA ILE A 101 -9.29 13.67 -39.79
C ILE A 101 -8.85 13.73 -38.33
N GLU A 102 -9.23 12.72 -37.57
CA GLU A 102 -8.82 12.52 -36.17
C GLU A 102 -8.22 11.13 -36.00
N GLY A 103 -7.29 10.99 -35.05
CA GLY A 103 -6.70 9.70 -34.71
C GLY A 103 -7.48 8.92 -33.65
N LYS A 104 -7.44 7.60 -33.78
CA LYS A 104 -7.98 6.61 -32.83
C LYS A 104 -6.88 5.58 -32.54
N TYR A 105 -6.65 5.32 -31.27
CA TYR A 105 -5.60 4.42 -30.81
C TYR A 105 -6.16 3.02 -30.57
N TYR A 106 -5.45 2.01 -31.06
CA TYR A 106 -5.70 0.60 -30.76
C TYR A 106 -4.46 -0.07 -30.20
N LEU A 107 -4.65 -1.01 -29.29
CA LEU A 107 -3.63 -2.01 -28.96
C LEU A 107 -4.10 -3.36 -29.50
N ILE A 108 -3.28 -3.98 -30.35
CA ILE A 108 -3.54 -5.30 -30.92
C ILE A 108 -2.54 -6.31 -30.39
N ARG A 109 -2.98 -7.55 -30.23
CA ARG A 109 -2.16 -8.69 -29.86
C ARG A 109 -1.95 -9.60 -31.07
N ILE A 110 -0.69 -9.84 -31.40
CA ILE A 110 -0.30 -10.64 -32.57
C ILE A 110 0.36 -11.94 -32.08
N PRO A 111 -0.31 -13.10 -32.19
CA PRO A 111 0.33 -14.40 -31.96
C PRO A 111 1.53 -14.61 -32.88
N LEU A 112 2.66 -15.07 -32.35
CA LEU A 112 3.87 -15.39 -33.12
C LEU A 112 3.82 -16.80 -33.73
N GLU A 113 2.94 -17.67 -33.24
CA GLU A 113 2.69 -18.99 -33.82
C GLU A 113 1.65 -18.87 -34.94
N GLN A 114 2.05 -18.26 -36.06
CA GLN A 114 1.20 -18.12 -37.26
C GLN A 114 1.94 -18.57 -38.51
N GLU A 115 1.26 -19.34 -39.35
CA GLU A 115 1.73 -19.69 -40.67
C GLU A 115 1.40 -18.59 -41.68
N PHE A 116 2.39 -17.78 -42.05
CA PHE A 116 2.23 -16.76 -43.09
C PHE A 116 2.27 -17.39 -44.48
N ARG A 117 1.23 -17.15 -45.29
CA ARG A 117 1.27 -17.47 -46.72
C ARG A 117 1.97 -16.35 -47.49
N LEU A 118 3.30 -16.33 -47.46
CA LEU A 118 4.09 -15.37 -48.22
C LEU A 118 4.03 -15.70 -49.73
N PRO A 119 3.77 -14.72 -50.62
CA PRO A 119 3.79 -14.93 -52.08
C PRO A 119 5.20 -15.09 -52.65
N PHE A 120 6.26 -15.03 -51.82
CA PHE A 120 7.65 -15.16 -52.24
C PHE A 120 8.42 -16.14 -51.34
N ASN A 121 9.01 -17.17 -51.96
CA ASN A 121 10.01 -18.05 -51.35
C ASN A 121 11.30 -17.26 -51.11
N MET A 122 11.48 -16.71 -49.90
CA MET A 122 12.79 -16.26 -49.43
C MET A 122 13.38 -17.33 -48.51
N PRO A 123 14.51 -17.96 -48.85
CA PRO A 123 15.18 -18.91 -47.98
C PRO A 123 16.04 -18.15 -46.97
N PHE A 124 15.44 -17.58 -45.92
CA PHE A 124 16.21 -17.10 -44.78
C PHE A 124 16.42 -18.25 -43.80
N ASN A 125 17.55 -18.94 -43.96
CA ASN A 125 17.99 -19.96 -43.01
C ASN A 125 18.70 -19.27 -41.83
N PHE A 126 17.93 -18.85 -40.82
CA PHE A 126 18.47 -18.28 -39.57
C PHE A 126 19.04 -19.41 -38.69
N ASN A 127 20.25 -19.86 -39.00
CA ASN A 127 20.96 -20.79 -38.13
C ASN A 127 21.60 -20.01 -36.97
N VAL A 128 20.81 -19.73 -35.93
CA VAL A 128 21.24 -18.95 -34.76
C VAL A 128 22.09 -19.81 -33.82
N THR A 129 23.34 -20.08 -34.21
CA THR A 129 24.39 -20.67 -33.35
C THR A 129 25.14 -19.60 -32.56
N ASN A 130 24.41 -18.68 -31.92
CA ASN A 130 25.01 -17.64 -31.08
C ASN A 130 24.94 -18.05 -29.59
N ARG A 131 26.04 -17.96 -28.84
CA ARG A 131 26.11 -18.39 -27.42
C ARG A 131 25.05 -17.74 -26.52
N LYS A 132 24.57 -16.52 -26.86
CA LYS A 132 23.46 -15.85 -26.17
C LYS A 132 22.10 -16.47 -26.51
N ALA A 133 21.88 -16.87 -27.77
CA ALA A 133 20.69 -17.60 -28.18
C ALA A 133 20.64 -19.01 -27.61
N ILE A 134 21.80 -19.65 -27.37
CA ILE A 134 21.88 -20.92 -26.63
C ILE A 134 21.43 -20.73 -25.18
N ARG A 135 21.76 -19.62 -24.52
CA ARG A 135 21.33 -19.35 -23.15
C ARG A 135 19.84 -19.01 -23.06
N VAL A 136 19.30 -18.29 -24.05
CA VAL A 136 17.86 -18.00 -24.17
C VAL A 136 17.09 -19.26 -24.54
N LYS A 137 17.53 -20.02 -25.54
CA LYS A 137 16.94 -21.32 -25.92
C LYS A 137 17.06 -22.35 -24.80
N LYS A 138 18.16 -22.34 -24.04
CA LYS A 138 18.29 -23.16 -22.82
C LYS A 138 17.35 -22.67 -21.73
N PHE A 139 17.18 -21.35 -21.51
CA PHE A 139 16.20 -20.83 -20.55
C PHE A 139 14.76 -21.18 -20.96
N PHE A 140 14.39 -20.99 -22.23
CA PHE A 140 13.09 -21.40 -22.78
C PHE A 140 12.90 -22.92 -22.73
N ASN A 141 13.91 -23.72 -23.09
CA ASN A 141 13.86 -25.17 -23.00
C ASN A 141 13.86 -25.66 -21.54
N ASP A 142 14.58 -25.02 -20.62
CA ASP A 142 14.61 -25.37 -19.20
C ASP A 142 13.22 -25.08 -18.57
N ILE A 143 12.56 -23.99 -18.99
CA ILE A 143 11.17 -23.70 -18.60
C ILE A 143 10.22 -24.72 -19.26
N GLN A 144 10.35 -25.00 -20.55
CA GLN A 144 9.47 -25.89 -21.32
C GLN A 144 9.62 -27.37 -20.93
N GLU A 145 10.83 -27.84 -20.62
CA GLU A 145 11.14 -29.21 -20.18
C GLU A 145 10.69 -29.44 -18.72
N PHE A 146 10.60 -28.38 -17.92
CA PHE A 146 10.02 -28.42 -16.57
C PHE A 146 8.48 -28.54 -16.61
N THR A 147 7.80 -27.78 -17.48
CA THR A 147 6.32 -27.84 -17.63
C THR A 147 5.83 -29.17 -18.22
N ILE A 148 6.58 -29.78 -19.16
CA ILE A 148 6.19 -31.06 -19.77
C ILE A 148 6.28 -32.25 -18.79
N ARG A 149 7.05 -32.15 -17.69
CA ARG A 149 7.16 -33.24 -16.71
C ARG A 149 6.00 -33.32 -15.72
N THR A 150 5.19 -32.27 -15.59
CA THR A 150 4.05 -32.22 -14.66
C THR A 150 2.71 -32.62 -15.28
N ASP A 151 2.59 -32.68 -16.61
CA ASP A 151 1.36 -33.03 -17.33
C ASP A 151 1.25 -34.53 -17.70
N ALA A 152 1.42 -35.40 -16.71
CA ALA A 152 1.12 -36.83 -16.89
C ALA A 152 -0.34 -37.20 -16.53
N GLU A 153 -1.16 -36.28 -16.01
CA GLU A 153 -2.56 -36.56 -15.69
C GLU A 153 -3.51 -35.48 -16.23
N GLY A 154 -4.12 -35.83 -17.37
CA GLY A 154 -5.18 -35.15 -18.10
C GLY A 154 -5.91 -33.98 -17.42
N SER A 155 -5.60 -32.78 -17.87
CA SER A 155 -6.43 -31.58 -17.81
C SER A 155 -6.08 -30.75 -19.05
N ASP A 156 -7.07 -30.47 -19.90
CA ASP A 156 -6.97 -29.48 -20.99
C ASP A 156 -6.84 -28.08 -20.37
N SER A 157 -5.64 -27.73 -19.93
CA SER A 157 -5.29 -26.40 -19.42
C SER A 157 -4.25 -25.78 -20.35
N GLU A 158 -4.67 -24.73 -21.04
CA GLU A 158 -3.85 -23.91 -21.94
C GLU A 158 -2.54 -23.49 -21.25
N LEU A 159 -1.41 -23.81 -21.90
CA LEU A 159 -0.06 -23.53 -21.41
C LEU A 159 0.15 -22.01 -21.18
N PRO A 160 0.72 -21.58 -20.04
CA PRO A 160 1.04 -20.16 -19.79
C PRO A 160 2.20 -19.62 -20.64
N ILE A 161 2.90 -20.48 -21.38
CA ILE A 161 4.03 -20.12 -22.26
C ILE A 161 3.61 -20.20 -23.75
N GLN A 162 2.36 -20.55 -24.03
CA GLN A 162 1.80 -20.63 -25.39
C GLN A 162 1.16 -19.33 -25.88
N ILE A 163 1.58 -18.17 -25.38
CA ILE A 163 1.43 -16.97 -26.19
C ILE A 163 2.77 -16.21 -26.21
N LEU A 164 3.70 -16.70 -27.02
CA LEU A 164 4.59 -15.79 -27.74
C LEU A 164 3.67 -14.90 -28.59
N ALA A 165 3.10 -13.84 -28.03
CA ALA A 165 2.42 -12.80 -28.80
C ALA A 165 3.12 -11.47 -28.56
N VAL A 166 2.99 -10.61 -29.55
CA VAL A 166 3.48 -9.25 -29.50
C VAL A 166 2.30 -8.30 -29.40
N ASP A 167 2.30 -7.48 -28.35
CA ASP A 167 1.34 -6.41 -28.18
C ASP A 167 1.89 -5.17 -28.89
N VAL A 168 1.16 -4.68 -29.90
CA VAL A 168 1.60 -3.56 -30.75
C VAL A 168 0.48 -2.53 -30.86
N ALA A 169 0.84 -1.26 -30.69
CA ALA A 169 -0.07 -0.15 -30.90
C ALA A 169 -0.31 0.13 -32.38
N VAL A 170 -1.54 0.47 -32.76
CA VAL A 170 -1.89 0.91 -34.12
C VAL A 170 -2.67 2.21 -34.03
N CYS A 171 -2.22 3.22 -34.76
CA CYS A 171 -2.95 4.48 -34.90
C CYS A 171 -3.76 4.45 -36.20
N VAL A 172 -5.07 4.68 -36.08
CA VAL A 172 -6.04 4.52 -37.16
C VAL A 172 -6.90 5.78 -37.26
N PRO A 173 -7.35 6.22 -38.46
CA PRO A 173 -8.31 7.30 -38.56
C PRO A 173 -9.62 6.97 -37.83
N LYS A 174 -10.24 7.98 -37.21
CA LYS A 174 -11.46 7.86 -36.40
C LYS A 174 -12.54 6.91 -36.97
N PRO A 175 -12.95 7.04 -38.25
CA PRO A 175 -14.04 6.21 -38.79
C PRO A 175 -13.63 4.80 -39.23
N CYS A 176 -12.32 4.52 -39.32
CA CYS A 176 -11.81 3.25 -39.82
C CYS A 176 -11.77 2.16 -38.73
N THR A 177 -11.95 0.91 -39.15
CA THR A 177 -11.60 -0.27 -38.35
C THR A 177 -10.12 -0.63 -38.53
N THR A 178 -9.53 -1.40 -37.60
CA THR A 178 -8.14 -1.87 -37.76
C THR A 178 -7.99 -2.74 -39.01
N GLN A 179 -8.99 -3.59 -39.30
CA GLN A 179 -9.00 -4.45 -40.48
C GLN A 179 -9.03 -3.64 -41.77
N ASP A 180 -9.90 -2.62 -41.86
CA ASP A 180 -9.97 -1.74 -43.03
C ASP A 180 -8.66 -0.96 -43.21
N TRP A 181 -8.07 -0.48 -42.10
CA TRP A 181 -6.81 0.26 -42.13
C TRP A 181 -5.62 -0.59 -42.60
N ILE A 182 -5.40 -1.75 -41.98
CA ILE A 182 -4.27 -2.64 -42.31
C ILE A 182 -4.41 -3.16 -43.74
N THR A 183 -5.62 -3.54 -44.16
CA THR A 183 -5.89 -4.06 -45.51
C THR A 183 -5.64 -3.00 -46.59
N ASN A 184 -6.05 -1.76 -46.34
CA ASN A 184 -5.90 -0.69 -47.33
C ASN A 184 -4.52 -0.04 -47.34
N MET A 185 -3.78 -0.04 -46.22
CA MET A 185 -2.49 0.66 -46.12
C MET A 185 -1.25 -0.23 -46.11
N LEU A 186 -1.34 -1.45 -45.56
CA LEU A 186 -0.17 -2.31 -45.34
C LEU A 186 -0.18 -3.54 -46.27
N PHE A 187 -1.06 -4.49 -46.00
CA PHE A 187 -1.17 -5.74 -46.74
C PHE A 187 -2.55 -6.34 -46.54
N ASN A 188 -3.00 -7.14 -47.51
CA ASN A 188 -4.31 -7.78 -47.42
C ASN A 188 -4.33 -8.86 -46.32
N VAL A 189 -4.80 -8.50 -45.12
CA VAL A 189 -4.86 -9.36 -43.93
C VAL A 189 -5.44 -10.74 -44.24
N SER A 190 -6.54 -10.79 -45.00
CA SER A 190 -7.24 -12.02 -45.35
C SER A 190 -6.46 -12.92 -46.32
N ALA A 191 -5.63 -12.33 -47.19
CA ALA A 191 -4.82 -13.07 -48.15
C ALA A 191 -3.56 -13.69 -47.52
N PHE A 192 -2.99 -13.03 -46.51
CA PHE A 192 -1.77 -13.46 -45.83
C PHE A 192 -2.01 -14.40 -44.64
N GLY A 193 -3.27 -14.57 -44.21
CA GLY A 193 -3.62 -15.38 -43.04
C GLY A 193 -3.21 -14.75 -41.72
N PHE A 194 -3.02 -13.43 -41.68
CA PHE A 194 -2.60 -12.71 -40.48
C PHE A 194 -3.75 -12.66 -39.49
N GLN A 195 -3.55 -13.24 -38.30
CA GLN A 195 -4.53 -13.20 -37.22
C GLN A 195 -4.05 -12.22 -36.15
N TYR A 196 -4.96 -11.46 -35.57
CA TYR A 196 -4.68 -10.61 -34.43
C TYR A 196 -5.95 -10.47 -33.60
N GLU A 197 -5.76 -10.16 -32.33
CA GLU A 197 -6.83 -9.86 -31.39
C GLU A 197 -6.78 -8.38 -31.07
N GLU A 198 -7.92 -7.69 -31.13
CA GLU A 198 -8.04 -6.32 -30.63
C GLU A 198 -8.22 -6.36 -29.11
N LEU A 199 -7.27 -5.79 -28.36
CA LEU A 199 -7.37 -5.75 -26.90
C LEU A 199 -8.34 -4.64 -26.48
N PHE A 200 -8.06 -3.40 -26.89
CA PHE A 200 -8.94 -2.26 -26.65
C PHE A 200 -8.69 -1.11 -27.63
N ALA A 201 -9.69 -0.23 -27.73
CA ALA A 201 -9.66 0.99 -28.53
C ALA A 201 -9.85 2.22 -27.63
N ARG A 202 -9.13 3.31 -27.90
CA ARG A 202 -9.24 4.58 -27.17
C ARG A 202 -9.55 5.73 -28.11
N LEU A 203 -10.46 6.59 -27.66
CA LEU A 203 -10.90 7.80 -28.33
C LEU A 203 -10.75 9.00 -27.37
N PRO A 204 -10.58 10.23 -27.88
CA PRO A 204 -10.63 11.40 -27.02
C PRO A 204 -11.98 11.49 -26.30
N ASP A 205 -11.95 11.80 -25.00
CA ASP A 205 -13.12 11.96 -24.12
C ASP A 205 -14.05 10.73 -24.00
N ASP A 206 -13.48 9.53 -24.12
CA ASP A 206 -14.20 8.25 -24.05
C ASP A 206 -14.64 7.80 -22.65
N LYS A 207 -14.39 8.61 -21.60
CA LYS A 207 -14.67 8.29 -20.19
C LYS A 207 -16.03 8.86 -19.73
N PRO A 208 -17.10 8.04 -19.66
CA PRO A 208 -18.42 8.52 -19.22
C PRO A 208 -18.43 8.91 -17.74
N TRP A 209 -19.37 9.80 -17.36
CA TRP A 209 -19.61 10.18 -15.97
C TRP A 209 -20.42 9.10 -15.25
N ALA A 210 -19.93 8.64 -14.11
CA ALA A 210 -20.63 7.67 -13.27
C ALA A 210 -21.29 8.37 -12.06
N PRO A 211 -22.35 7.76 -11.47
CA PRO A 211 -22.95 8.27 -10.24
C PRO A 211 -21.94 8.48 -9.09
N ALA A 212 -20.92 7.61 -9.01
CA ALA A 212 -19.85 7.71 -8.03
C ALA A 212 -19.05 9.02 -8.16
N ASP A 213 -18.87 9.55 -9.38
CA ASP A 213 -18.14 10.80 -9.63
C ASP A 213 -18.86 11.99 -8.99
N TYR A 214 -20.18 12.10 -9.20
CA TYR A 214 -20.99 13.17 -8.61
C TYR A 214 -21.01 13.10 -7.08
N VAL A 215 -21.12 11.88 -6.52
CA VAL A 215 -21.09 11.66 -5.07
C VAL A 215 -19.74 12.05 -4.48
N ALA A 216 -18.63 11.66 -5.14
CA ALA A 216 -17.29 12.01 -4.70
C ALA A 216 -17.06 13.53 -4.70
N ILE A 217 -17.40 14.20 -5.80
CA ILE A 217 -17.27 15.65 -5.92
C ILE A 217 -18.09 16.35 -4.82
N ALA A 218 -19.34 15.95 -4.59
CA ALA A 218 -20.19 16.54 -3.57
C ALA A 218 -19.61 16.35 -2.15
N ILE A 219 -19.19 15.14 -1.79
CA ILE A 219 -18.67 14.82 -0.45
C ILE A 219 -17.33 15.52 -0.20
N PHE A 220 -16.37 15.44 -1.13
CA PHE A 220 -15.06 16.07 -0.95
C PHE A 220 -15.15 17.60 -0.99
N SER A 221 -16.04 18.17 -1.80
CA SER A 221 -16.29 19.63 -1.80
C SER A 221 -16.90 20.09 -0.48
N LEU A 222 -17.86 19.34 0.07
CA LEU A 222 -18.45 19.63 1.38
C LEU A 222 -17.42 19.52 2.50
N LEU A 223 -16.61 18.46 2.52
CA LEU A 223 -15.53 18.30 3.49
C LEU A 223 -14.50 19.42 3.39
N GLY A 224 -14.12 19.82 2.16
CA GLY A 224 -13.25 20.96 1.91
C GLY A 224 -13.83 22.26 2.46
N PHE A 225 -15.10 22.54 2.18
CA PHE A 225 -15.80 23.72 2.68
C PHE A 225 -15.85 23.78 4.22
N ILE A 226 -16.22 22.66 4.87
CA ILE A 226 -16.25 22.58 6.34
C ILE A 226 -14.84 22.76 6.93
N THR A 227 -13.83 22.18 6.29
CA THR A 227 -12.43 22.28 6.72
C THR A 227 -11.92 23.72 6.63
N ILE A 228 -12.24 24.45 5.55
CA ILE A 228 -11.88 25.86 5.38
C ILE A 228 -12.56 26.71 6.46
N LEU A 229 -13.88 26.54 6.66
CA LEU A 229 -14.63 27.31 7.66
C LEU A 229 -14.15 27.05 9.09
N SER A 230 -13.89 25.78 9.42
CA SER A 230 -13.36 25.35 10.71
C SER A 230 -11.94 25.89 10.96
N THR A 231 -11.08 25.86 9.93
CA THR A 231 -9.72 26.41 10.02
C THR A 231 -9.75 27.93 10.19
N PHE A 232 -10.61 28.64 9.46
CA PHE A 232 -10.78 30.09 9.61
C PHE A 232 -11.24 30.46 11.04
N TYR A 233 -12.23 29.74 11.58
CA TYR A 233 -12.70 29.93 12.95
C TYR A 233 -11.56 29.72 13.97
N ASP A 234 -10.81 28.63 13.83
CA ASP A 234 -9.74 28.26 14.76
C ASP A 234 -8.55 29.23 14.70
N VAL A 235 -8.12 29.64 13.51
CA VAL A 235 -7.05 30.65 13.32
C VAL A 235 -7.49 32.00 13.85
N ASN A 236 -8.71 32.44 13.57
CA ASN A 236 -9.24 33.70 14.11
C ASN A 236 -9.32 33.68 15.63
N HIS A 237 -9.80 32.59 16.23
CA HIS A 237 -9.93 32.49 17.68
C HIS A 237 -8.57 32.37 18.40
N ILE A 238 -7.66 31.53 17.90
CA ILE A 238 -6.38 31.23 18.56
C ILE A 238 -5.29 32.23 18.20
N VAL A 239 -5.12 32.55 16.92
CA VAL A 239 -3.99 33.36 16.43
C VAL A 239 -4.33 34.84 16.47
N ILE A 240 -5.46 35.24 15.89
CA ILE A 240 -5.84 36.65 15.78
C ILE A 240 -6.33 37.19 17.13
N GLN A 241 -7.30 36.51 17.74
CA GLN A 241 -7.92 36.97 19.00
C GLN A 241 -7.15 36.55 20.26
N LYS A 242 -6.09 35.73 20.14
CA LYS A 242 -5.29 35.18 21.25
C LYS A 242 -6.14 34.59 22.39
N ARG A 243 -7.32 34.05 22.07
CA ARG A 243 -8.22 33.49 23.08
C ARG A 243 -7.82 32.07 23.46
N ASP A 244 -8.12 31.71 24.70
CA ASP A 244 -7.79 30.39 25.24
C ASP A 244 -8.33 29.25 24.37
N PRO A 245 -7.48 28.30 23.94
CA PRO A 245 -7.88 27.17 23.09
C PRO A 245 -8.89 26.23 23.77
N LYS A 246 -9.07 26.34 25.09
CA LYS A 246 -10.04 25.59 25.90
C LYS A 246 -11.46 26.17 25.87
N LYS A 247 -11.62 27.45 25.49
CA LYS A 247 -12.93 28.12 25.42
C LYS A 247 -13.58 28.00 24.02
N ALA A 248 -12.84 27.54 23.02
CA ALA A 248 -13.35 27.32 21.68
C ALA A 248 -14.31 26.11 21.63
N ASN A 249 -15.40 26.23 20.88
CA ASN A 249 -16.33 25.12 20.66
C ASN A 249 -15.61 23.96 19.96
N ILE A 250 -15.63 22.78 20.58
CA ILE A 250 -14.94 21.58 20.11
C ILE A 250 -15.43 21.20 18.70
N TYR A 251 -16.73 21.26 18.44
CA TYR A 251 -17.30 20.87 17.15
C TYR A 251 -16.80 21.74 15.99
N LEU A 252 -16.73 23.06 16.20
CA LEU A 252 -16.26 24.03 15.20
C LEU A 252 -14.74 23.96 14.98
N ARG A 253 -14.00 23.32 15.90
CA ARG A 253 -12.54 23.15 15.82
C ARG A 253 -12.13 21.78 15.30
N SER A 254 -13.01 20.78 15.33
CA SER A 254 -12.69 19.39 14.96
C SER A 254 -12.08 19.25 13.57
N PHE A 255 -12.55 20.05 12.59
CA PHE A 255 -12.11 20.02 11.20
C PHE A 255 -11.01 21.04 10.87
N SER A 256 -10.41 21.70 11.87
CA SER A 256 -9.36 22.69 11.64
C SER A 256 -8.03 22.00 11.28
N VAL A 257 -7.49 22.38 10.11
CA VAL A 257 -6.17 21.91 9.65
C VAL A 257 -5.08 22.33 10.64
N TYR A 258 -5.13 23.56 11.15
CA TYR A 258 -4.11 24.08 12.08
C TYR A 258 -4.02 23.24 13.36
N SER A 259 -5.17 22.99 14.01
CA SER A 259 -5.21 22.21 15.25
C SER A 259 -4.89 20.75 15.04
N ASN A 260 -5.37 20.14 13.94
CA ASN A 260 -5.11 18.74 13.63
C ASN A 260 -3.63 18.51 13.25
N THR A 261 -3.03 19.39 12.45
CA THR A 261 -1.60 19.36 12.14
C THR A 261 -0.74 19.53 13.39
N ARG A 262 -1.05 20.51 14.24
CA ARG A 262 -0.33 20.69 15.52
C ARG A 262 -0.42 19.44 16.39
N ARG A 263 -1.60 18.81 16.48
CA ARG A 263 -1.78 17.56 17.22
C ARG A 263 -0.98 16.40 16.62
N LEU A 264 -0.92 16.30 15.29
CA LEU A 264 -0.18 15.25 14.58
C LEU A 264 1.34 15.38 14.78
N LEU A 265 1.86 16.60 14.81
CA LEU A 265 3.29 16.90 14.98
C LEU A 265 3.73 16.99 16.46
N THR A 266 2.81 17.04 17.42
CA THR A 266 3.15 17.09 18.84
C THR A 266 3.37 15.67 19.41
N PHE A 267 4.55 15.42 19.98
CA PHE A 267 4.93 14.14 20.57
C PHE A 267 5.06 14.24 22.09
N THR A 268 3.99 13.90 22.82
CA THR A 268 4.04 13.82 24.29
C THR A 268 4.69 12.49 24.73
N PRO A 269 5.74 12.52 25.57
CA PRO A 269 6.34 11.29 26.08
C PRO A 269 5.33 10.56 26.97
N ASN A 270 5.10 9.27 26.67
CA ASN A 270 4.24 8.41 27.47
C ASN A 270 5.06 7.22 27.96
N ALA A 271 5.26 7.12 29.27
CA ALA A 271 6.04 6.04 29.89
C ALA A 271 5.44 4.64 29.65
N ASN A 272 4.18 4.56 29.23
CA ASN A 272 3.49 3.31 28.88
C ASN A 272 3.50 3.01 27.37
N ALA A 273 4.11 3.84 26.54
CA ALA A 273 4.19 3.61 25.10
C ALA A 273 5.35 2.68 24.75
N LEU A 274 5.11 1.75 23.82
CA LEU A 274 6.11 0.84 23.28
C LEU A 274 6.81 1.53 22.09
N ASN A 275 7.74 2.44 22.37
CA ASN A 275 8.34 3.32 21.35
C ASN A 275 9.02 2.56 20.19
N CYS A 276 9.59 1.38 20.43
CA CYS A 276 10.22 0.57 19.37
C CYS A 276 9.23 0.10 18.30
N LEU A 277 7.93 0.02 18.62
CA LEU A 277 6.90 -0.35 17.65
C LEU A 277 6.70 0.73 16.58
N ASP A 278 6.98 1.99 16.90
CA ASP A 278 6.89 3.08 15.91
C ASP A 278 7.96 2.91 14.83
N GLY A 279 9.19 2.55 15.22
CA GLY A 279 10.27 2.21 14.29
C GLY A 279 9.96 0.99 13.43
N ILE A 280 9.54 -0.13 14.05
CA ILE A 280 9.21 -1.37 13.32
C ILE A 280 8.10 -1.11 12.31
N ARG A 281 7.02 -0.43 12.73
CA ARG A 281 5.90 -0.08 11.85
C ARG A 281 6.33 0.77 10.66
N SER A 282 7.21 1.74 10.88
CA SER A 282 7.66 2.65 9.83
C SER A 282 8.54 1.94 8.80
N ILE A 283 9.51 1.14 9.26
CA ILE A 283 10.39 0.35 8.39
C ILE A 283 9.57 -0.69 7.62
N SER A 284 8.64 -1.39 8.28
CA SER A 284 7.73 -2.31 7.60
C SER A 284 6.88 -1.61 6.54
N MET A 285 6.36 -0.40 6.81
CA MET A 285 5.58 0.33 5.80
C MET A 285 6.43 0.72 4.58
N MET A 286 7.66 1.19 4.79
CA MET A 286 8.60 1.46 3.70
C MET A 286 8.89 0.20 2.87
N TRP A 287 9.06 -0.94 3.55
CA TRP A 287 9.34 -2.22 2.89
C TRP A 287 8.14 -2.74 2.07
N VAL A 288 6.90 -2.48 2.51
CA VAL A 288 5.70 -2.76 1.70
C VAL A 288 5.69 -1.91 0.42
N ILE A 289 5.99 -0.62 0.52
CA ILE A 289 5.93 0.30 -0.63
C ILE A 289 7.01 -0.07 -1.66
N ILE A 290 8.23 -0.36 -1.23
CA ILE A 290 9.28 -0.79 -2.16
C ILE A 290 8.93 -2.14 -2.79
N GLY A 291 8.40 -3.11 -2.03
CA GLY A 291 7.94 -4.39 -2.56
C GLY A 291 6.90 -4.23 -3.67
N HIS A 292 5.88 -3.40 -3.44
CA HIS A 292 4.90 -3.10 -4.48
C HIS A 292 5.50 -2.33 -5.66
N THR A 293 6.45 -1.40 -5.45
CA THR A 293 7.13 -0.70 -6.56
C THR A 293 7.80 -1.69 -7.52
N PHE A 294 8.42 -2.76 -7.00
CA PHE A 294 9.04 -3.80 -7.83
C PHE A 294 8.02 -4.70 -8.55
N GLN A 295 6.77 -4.79 -8.06
CA GLN A 295 5.72 -5.65 -8.61
C GLN A 295 4.86 -4.96 -9.69
N MET A 296 4.73 -3.63 -9.67
CA MET A 296 3.65 -2.92 -10.38
C MET A 296 3.83 -2.78 -11.90
N HIS A 297 5.03 -3.03 -12.43
CA HIS A 297 5.31 -2.88 -13.84
C HIS A 297 5.32 -4.23 -14.54
N THR A 298 4.25 -4.48 -15.29
CA THR A 298 4.07 -5.69 -16.09
C THR A 298 4.91 -5.67 -17.37
N LEU A 299 5.11 -4.50 -17.98
CA LEU A 299 5.85 -4.35 -19.24
C LEU A 299 7.28 -3.84 -19.03
N ASN A 300 8.26 -4.76 -19.08
CA ASN A 300 9.68 -4.44 -18.99
C ASN A 300 10.37 -4.69 -20.33
N SER A 301 11.15 -3.71 -20.80
CA SER A 301 11.93 -3.79 -22.06
C SER A 301 13.06 -4.84 -22.04
N ASN A 302 13.43 -5.31 -20.85
CA ASN A 302 14.46 -6.31 -20.60
C ASN A 302 13.96 -7.35 -19.57
N LEU A 303 12.77 -7.91 -19.83
CA LEU A 303 12.14 -8.89 -18.95
C LEU A 303 13.07 -10.06 -18.58
N SER A 304 13.90 -10.53 -19.51
CA SER A 304 14.89 -11.57 -19.24
C SER A 304 15.86 -11.25 -18.10
N VAL A 305 16.27 -9.97 -17.95
CA VAL A 305 17.15 -9.52 -16.86
C VAL A 305 16.40 -9.46 -15.54
N LEU A 306 15.15 -8.99 -15.56
CA LEU A 306 14.27 -9.00 -14.38
C LEU A 306 14.07 -10.43 -13.85
N LEU A 307 13.75 -11.38 -14.73
CA LEU A 307 13.54 -12.78 -14.36
C LEU A 307 14.81 -13.40 -13.76
N GLN A 308 15.98 -13.13 -14.35
CA GLN A 308 17.27 -13.58 -13.80
C GLN A 308 17.58 -12.94 -12.44
N TRP A 309 17.22 -11.68 -12.24
CA TRP A 309 17.39 -11.01 -10.96
C TRP A 309 16.46 -11.61 -9.89
N LEU A 310 15.20 -11.90 -10.21
CA LEU A 310 14.22 -12.46 -9.25
C LEU A 310 14.68 -13.78 -8.62
N ILE A 311 15.38 -14.64 -9.38
CA ILE A 311 15.93 -15.92 -8.88
C ILE A 311 17.30 -15.77 -8.20
N SER A 312 17.90 -14.57 -8.26
CA SER A 312 19.22 -14.30 -7.69
C SER A 312 19.16 -14.04 -6.18
N GLY A 313 20.30 -14.23 -5.50
CA GLY A 313 20.44 -13.87 -4.08
C GLY A 313 20.18 -12.38 -3.79
N ASP A 314 20.39 -11.51 -4.79
CA ASP A 314 20.22 -10.06 -4.66
C ASP A 314 18.75 -9.64 -4.59
N ALA A 315 17.81 -10.49 -5.03
CA ALA A 315 16.37 -10.20 -4.96
C ALA A 315 15.72 -10.64 -3.64
N VAL A 316 16.42 -11.42 -2.79
CA VAL A 316 15.84 -12.06 -1.60
C VAL A 316 15.18 -11.04 -0.66
N TRP A 317 15.75 -9.84 -0.52
CA TRP A 317 15.18 -8.79 0.33
C TRP A 317 13.86 -8.20 -0.21
N ILE A 318 13.55 -8.36 -1.51
CA ILE A 318 12.24 -8.01 -2.08
C ILE A 318 11.29 -9.20 -2.03
N THR A 319 11.78 -10.40 -2.36
CA THR A 319 10.94 -11.59 -2.51
C THR A 319 10.46 -12.13 -1.16
N THR A 320 11.18 -11.83 -0.07
CA THR A 320 10.75 -12.00 1.33
C THR A 320 9.76 -10.93 1.82
N GLY A 321 9.49 -9.90 1.00
CA GLY A 321 8.57 -8.80 1.30
C GLY A 321 7.22 -9.20 1.92
N PRO A 322 6.57 -10.32 1.50
CA PRO A 322 5.32 -10.78 2.11
C PRO A 322 5.34 -11.04 3.62
N TYR A 323 6.51 -11.27 4.23
CA TYR A 323 6.64 -11.45 5.69
C TYR A 323 6.48 -10.13 6.46
N THR A 324 6.69 -9.00 5.79
CA THR A 324 6.48 -7.66 6.38
C THR A 324 5.05 -7.48 6.89
N VAL A 325 4.08 -8.06 6.17
CA VAL A 325 2.67 -8.01 6.56
C VAL A 325 2.43 -8.76 7.87
N ASP A 326 3.16 -9.86 8.10
CA ASP A 326 3.08 -10.66 9.32
C ASP A 326 3.60 -9.88 10.53
N SER A 327 4.56 -8.97 10.35
CA SER A 327 4.98 -8.02 11.39
C SER A 327 3.84 -7.13 11.87
N PHE A 328 2.95 -6.69 10.97
CA PHE A 328 1.79 -5.90 11.35
C PHE A 328 0.74 -6.72 12.12
N PHE A 329 0.50 -7.98 11.73
CA PHE A 329 -0.37 -8.88 12.50
C PHE A 329 0.17 -9.13 13.92
N LEU A 330 1.49 -9.37 14.06
CA LEU A 330 2.15 -9.47 15.35
C LEU A 330 1.91 -8.23 16.21
N MET A 331 2.14 -7.04 15.65
CA MET A 331 1.91 -5.77 16.36
C MET A 331 0.44 -5.57 16.75
N ALA A 332 -0.51 -5.95 15.90
CA ALA A 332 -1.94 -5.86 16.19
C ALA A 332 -2.31 -6.72 17.41
N GLY A 333 -1.81 -7.96 17.47
CA GLY A 333 -2.00 -8.84 18.63
C GLY A 333 -1.34 -8.32 19.91
N ILE A 334 -0.11 -7.79 19.82
CA ILE A 334 0.61 -7.20 20.97
C ILE A 334 -0.19 -6.03 21.55
N LEU A 335 -0.57 -5.07 20.71
CA LEU A 335 -1.28 -3.87 21.14
C LEU A 335 -2.67 -4.20 21.68
N LEU A 336 -3.37 -5.17 21.08
CA LEU A 336 -4.65 -5.63 21.56
C LEU A 336 -4.54 -6.10 23.02
N THR A 337 -3.68 -7.07 23.31
CA THR A 337 -3.57 -7.62 24.66
C THR A 337 -2.94 -6.63 25.64
N TYR A 338 -1.86 -5.94 25.25
CA TYR A 338 -1.15 -5.00 26.13
C TYR A 338 -2.03 -3.84 26.61
N THR A 339 -2.98 -3.38 25.78
CA THR A 339 -3.84 -2.24 26.10
C THR A 339 -5.18 -2.62 26.72
N THR A 340 -5.65 -3.86 26.58
CA THR A 340 -6.95 -4.31 27.11
C THR A 340 -6.82 -4.95 28.48
N VAL A 341 -5.73 -5.69 28.73
CA VAL A 341 -5.52 -6.39 30.01
C VAL A 341 -5.37 -5.38 31.15
N GLY A 342 -6.04 -5.67 32.27
CA GLY A 342 -6.03 -4.84 33.47
C GLY A 342 -7.09 -3.73 33.52
N LYS A 343 -7.80 -3.46 32.43
CA LYS A 343 -8.85 -2.41 32.40
C LYS A 343 -10.22 -2.89 32.86
N MET A 344 -10.55 -4.15 32.58
CA MET A 344 -11.88 -4.73 32.83
C MET A 344 -11.76 -6.24 33.12
N THR A 345 -12.76 -6.80 33.81
CA THR A 345 -12.86 -8.26 34.00
C THR A 345 -13.48 -8.94 32.78
N GLY A 346 -13.23 -10.24 32.58
CA GLY A 346 -13.81 -11.00 31.46
C GLY A 346 -15.33 -10.86 31.31
N ILE A 347 -16.09 -10.86 32.41
CA ILE A 347 -17.55 -10.67 32.38
C ILE A 347 -17.94 -9.25 31.95
N GLN A 348 -17.25 -8.23 32.46
CA GLN A 348 -17.49 -6.84 32.06
C GLN A 348 -17.13 -6.60 30.59
N PHE A 349 -16.09 -7.28 30.11
CA PHE A 349 -15.66 -7.23 28.73
C PHE A 349 -16.74 -7.78 27.78
N ILE A 350 -17.32 -8.95 28.09
CA ILE A 350 -18.41 -9.53 27.27
C ILE A 350 -19.63 -8.60 27.23
N LYS A 351 -19.99 -7.94 28.33
CA LYS A 351 -21.08 -6.95 28.33
C LYS A 351 -20.81 -5.74 27.41
N ARG A 352 -19.54 -5.35 27.26
CA ARG A 352 -19.10 -4.21 26.42
C ARG A 352 -18.58 -4.65 25.05
N LEU A 353 -18.80 -5.90 24.66
CA LEU A 353 -18.27 -6.47 23.42
C LEU A 353 -18.73 -5.69 22.18
N HIS A 354 -19.99 -5.23 22.15
CA HIS A 354 -20.50 -4.39 21.07
C HIS A 354 -19.71 -3.08 20.91
N LEU A 355 -19.36 -2.40 22.01
CA LEU A 355 -18.52 -1.19 21.97
C LEU A 355 -17.08 -1.50 21.55
N PHE A 356 -16.57 -2.68 21.92
CA PHE A 356 -15.23 -3.14 21.53
C PHE A 356 -15.09 -3.30 20.01
N TYR A 357 -16.10 -3.88 19.35
CA TYR A 357 -16.14 -3.97 17.88
C TYR A 357 -16.42 -2.63 17.22
N LEU A 358 -17.45 -1.92 17.70
CA LEU A 358 -17.86 -0.63 17.12
C LEU A 358 -16.72 0.39 17.15
N ASN A 359 -15.97 0.47 18.25
CA ASN A 359 -14.83 1.39 18.36
C ASN A 359 -13.74 1.11 17.31
N ARG A 360 -13.47 -0.16 17.01
CA ARG A 360 -12.45 -0.52 16.01
C ARG A 360 -12.94 -0.23 14.60
N LEU A 361 -14.18 -0.60 14.27
CA LEU A 361 -14.77 -0.36 12.96
C LEU A 361 -14.90 1.13 12.66
N LEU A 362 -15.43 1.92 13.60
CA LEU A 362 -15.55 3.36 13.43
C LEU A 362 -14.20 4.05 13.25
N ARG A 363 -13.13 3.56 13.88
CA ARG A 363 -11.79 4.13 13.71
C ARG A 363 -11.23 3.97 12.30
N MET A 364 -11.46 2.82 11.65
CA MET A 364 -10.91 2.56 10.31
C MET A 364 -11.81 3.07 9.19
N PHE A 365 -13.11 3.18 9.46
CA PHE A 365 -14.14 3.53 8.47
C PHE A 365 -13.87 4.83 7.68
N PRO A 366 -13.50 5.98 8.29
CA PRO A 366 -13.40 7.25 7.55
C PRO A 366 -12.40 7.21 6.40
N LEU A 367 -11.19 6.68 6.67
CA LEU A 367 -10.15 6.57 5.65
C LEU A 367 -10.46 5.48 4.62
N LEU A 368 -11.08 4.37 5.04
CA LEU A 368 -11.47 3.30 4.12
C LEU A 368 -12.59 3.75 3.17
N ALA A 369 -13.59 4.46 3.70
CA ALA A 369 -14.67 5.01 2.89
C ALA A 369 -14.16 6.07 1.90
N SER A 370 -13.20 6.92 2.30
CA SER A 370 -12.64 7.91 1.39
C SER A 370 -11.84 7.27 0.25
N ILE A 371 -11.04 6.23 0.51
CA ILE A 371 -10.30 5.56 -0.58
C ILE A 371 -11.22 4.77 -1.50
N VAL A 372 -12.23 4.08 -0.98
CA VAL A 372 -13.24 3.39 -1.79
C VAL A 372 -13.96 4.36 -2.72
N LEU A 373 -14.32 5.55 -2.22
CA LEU A 373 -14.97 6.56 -3.02
C LEU A 373 -14.02 7.13 -4.10
N LEU A 374 -12.75 7.36 -3.78
CA LEU A 374 -11.73 7.82 -4.75
C LEU A 374 -11.47 6.79 -5.85
N GLU A 375 -11.35 5.51 -5.48
CA GLU A 375 -11.16 4.40 -6.42
C GLU A 375 -12.36 4.26 -7.36
N ALA A 376 -13.58 4.34 -6.85
CA ALA A 376 -14.78 4.24 -7.67
C ALA A 376 -15.02 5.44 -8.61
N SER A 377 -14.28 6.55 -8.42
CA SER A 377 -14.49 7.83 -9.12
C SER A 377 -13.20 8.46 -9.68
N VAL A 378 -12.58 9.36 -8.90
CA VAL A 378 -11.51 10.29 -9.29
C VAL A 378 -10.36 9.58 -9.97
N PHE A 379 -9.96 8.40 -9.47
CA PHE A 379 -8.79 7.69 -9.99
C PHE A 379 -8.90 7.30 -11.47
N HIS A 380 -10.10 7.05 -12.00
CA HIS A 380 -10.29 6.80 -13.44
C HIS A 380 -10.04 8.03 -14.33
N ARG A 381 -10.13 9.23 -13.72
CA ARG A 381 -10.07 10.53 -14.42
C ARG A 381 -8.75 11.28 -14.21
N VAL A 382 -7.87 10.84 -13.32
CA VAL A 382 -6.63 11.57 -12.99
C VAL A 382 -5.61 11.56 -14.12
N SER A 383 -5.57 10.49 -14.90
CA SER A 383 -4.58 10.31 -15.97
C SER A 383 -5.17 9.45 -17.08
N ASP A 384 -4.37 9.17 -18.10
CA ASP A 384 -4.67 8.24 -19.17
C ASP A 384 -3.41 7.51 -19.66
N GLY A 385 -3.59 6.44 -20.42
CA GLY A 385 -2.46 5.73 -21.01
C GLY A 385 -2.84 4.47 -21.80
N PRO A 386 -1.85 3.89 -22.50
CA PRO A 386 -2.00 2.66 -23.25
C PRO A 386 -2.17 1.41 -22.36
N TYR A 387 -2.07 1.53 -21.04
CA TYR A 387 -2.37 0.43 -20.10
C TYR A 387 -3.47 0.82 -19.11
N TRP A 388 -4.29 1.82 -19.46
CA TRP A 388 -5.33 2.35 -18.57
C TRP A 388 -6.47 1.36 -18.33
N GLU A 389 -6.65 0.35 -19.18
CA GLU A 389 -7.68 -0.67 -19.01
C GLU A 389 -7.54 -1.41 -17.66
N THR A 390 -6.30 -1.64 -17.20
CA THR A 390 -6.08 -2.29 -15.91
C THR A 390 -6.61 -1.41 -14.76
N VAL A 391 -6.38 -0.09 -14.83
CA VAL A 391 -6.93 0.89 -13.87
C VAL A 391 -8.46 0.90 -13.96
N ALA A 392 -9.00 0.93 -15.18
CA ALA A 392 -10.43 0.92 -15.42
C ALA A 392 -11.11 -0.35 -14.85
N ASN A 393 -10.50 -1.52 -15.02
CA ASN A 393 -11.00 -2.79 -14.48
C ASN A 393 -11.05 -2.75 -12.94
N ASN A 394 -10.04 -2.17 -12.27
CA ASN A 394 -10.08 -1.98 -10.81
C ASN A 394 -11.20 -1.03 -10.37
N VAL A 395 -11.41 0.07 -11.10
CA VAL A 395 -12.52 1.01 -10.85
C VAL A 395 -13.87 0.28 -10.97
N GLN A 396 -14.03 -0.59 -11.96
CA GLN A 396 -15.26 -1.37 -12.15
C GLN A 396 -15.47 -2.39 -11.05
N ASN A 397 -14.42 -3.15 -10.70
CA ASN A 397 -14.45 -4.05 -9.54
C ASN A 397 -14.88 -3.27 -8.29
N CYS A 398 -14.40 -2.05 -8.13
CA CYS A 398 -14.79 -1.22 -7.00
C CYS A 398 -16.24 -0.72 -7.06
N ARG A 399 -16.73 -0.30 -8.22
CA ARG A 399 -18.15 0.10 -8.39
C ARG A 399 -19.13 -1.03 -8.06
N SER A 400 -18.74 -2.28 -8.31
CA SER A 400 -19.54 -3.47 -7.98
C SER A 400 -19.39 -3.93 -6.53
N PHE A 401 -18.17 -3.89 -5.97
CA PHE A 401 -17.83 -4.51 -4.69
C PHE A 401 -17.33 -3.56 -3.59
N TRP A 402 -17.61 -2.26 -3.69
CA TRP A 402 -17.27 -1.29 -2.64
C TRP A 402 -17.79 -1.70 -1.25
N TRP A 403 -18.99 -2.27 -1.19
CA TRP A 403 -19.65 -2.65 0.06
C TRP A 403 -18.95 -3.82 0.77
N THR A 404 -18.37 -4.77 0.03
CA THR A 404 -17.64 -5.91 0.63
C THR A 404 -16.38 -5.42 1.34
N THR A 405 -15.73 -4.40 0.79
CA THR A 405 -14.54 -3.76 1.37
C THR A 405 -14.87 -3.03 2.66
N LEU A 406 -15.99 -2.30 2.71
CA LEU A 406 -16.45 -1.62 3.93
C LEU A 406 -16.91 -2.58 5.03
N LEU A 407 -17.45 -3.75 4.65
CA LEU A 407 -17.85 -4.80 5.59
C LEU A 407 -16.70 -5.75 5.99
N HIS A 408 -15.52 -5.62 5.37
CA HIS A 408 -14.35 -6.45 5.63
C HIS A 408 -14.56 -7.96 5.30
N VAL A 409 -15.30 -8.25 4.23
CA VAL A 409 -15.63 -9.62 3.77
C VAL A 409 -15.17 -9.91 2.33
N GLN A 410 -14.46 -8.98 1.71
CA GLN A 410 -13.99 -9.08 0.32
C GLN A 410 -13.13 -10.32 0.03
N ASN A 411 -12.39 -10.82 1.03
CA ASN A 411 -11.58 -12.03 0.90
C ASN A 411 -12.38 -13.35 0.90
N PHE A 412 -13.65 -13.31 1.31
CA PHE A 412 -14.55 -14.47 1.26
C PHE A 412 -15.55 -14.41 0.11
N VAL A 413 -16.06 -13.22 -0.19
CA VAL A 413 -17.15 -13.08 -1.18
C VAL A 413 -16.62 -13.20 -2.61
N ASN A 414 -15.62 -12.39 -2.97
CA ASN A 414 -15.05 -12.34 -4.31
C ASN A 414 -13.56 -11.94 -4.23
N PRO A 415 -12.66 -12.91 -3.93
CA PRO A 415 -11.23 -12.64 -3.84
C PRO A 415 -10.59 -12.23 -5.18
N ASP A 416 -11.26 -12.50 -6.31
CA ASP A 416 -10.80 -12.14 -7.66
C ASP A 416 -11.06 -10.68 -8.02
N HIS A 417 -12.15 -10.12 -7.51
CA HIS A 417 -12.62 -8.79 -7.89
C HIS A 417 -12.70 -7.88 -6.67
N ILE A 418 -11.59 -7.76 -5.94
CA ILE A 418 -11.50 -6.90 -4.76
C ILE A 418 -11.45 -5.42 -5.21
N CYS A 419 -12.35 -4.57 -4.70
CA CYS A 419 -12.35 -3.11 -4.96
C CYS A 419 -10.97 -2.49 -4.71
N ILE A 420 -10.45 -2.64 -3.48
CA ILE A 420 -9.11 -2.19 -3.10
C ILE A 420 -8.24 -3.41 -2.91
N VAL A 421 -7.40 -3.76 -3.89
CA VAL A 421 -6.69 -5.05 -3.93
C VAL A 421 -6.00 -5.37 -2.60
N HIS A 422 -5.18 -4.46 -2.07
CA HIS A 422 -4.45 -4.64 -0.81
C HIS A 422 -5.33 -4.60 0.47
N SER A 423 -6.64 -4.42 0.36
CA SER A 423 -7.54 -4.39 1.54
C SER A 423 -7.77 -5.77 2.18
N TRP A 424 -7.39 -6.87 1.50
CA TRP A 424 -7.41 -8.23 2.07
C TRP A 424 -6.75 -8.30 3.45
N TYR A 425 -5.67 -7.55 3.66
CA TYR A 425 -4.96 -7.46 4.94
C TYR A 425 -5.87 -6.92 6.06
N ILE A 426 -6.62 -5.86 5.76
CA ILE A 426 -7.53 -5.22 6.72
C ILE A 426 -8.70 -6.16 7.02
N ALA A 427 -9.18 -6.91 6.03
CA ALA A 427 -10.20 -7.92 6.23
C ALA A 427 -9.73 -8.98 7.24
N ILE A 428 -8.55 -9.55 7.04
CA ILE A 428 -7.97 -10.53 7.97
C ILE A 428 -7.77 -9.93 9.37
N ASP A 429 -7.25 -8.70 9.48
CA ASP A 429 -7.03 -8.03 10.77
C ASP A 429 -8.34 -7.83 11.56
N ILE A 430 -9.42 -7.44 10.88
CA ILE A 430 -10.76 -7.35 11.49
C ILE A 430 -11.32 -8.72 11.86
N GLN A 431 -11.15 -9.72 10.99
CA GLN A 431 -11.64 -11.09 11.24
C GLN A 431 -10.95 -11.70 12.46
N LEU A 432 -9.63 -11.58 12.58
CA LEU A 432 -8.87 -12.03 13.76
C LEU A 432 -9.27 -11.24 15.01
N TYR A 433 -9.58 -9.95 14.89
CA TYR A 433 -10.10 -9.16 16.00
C TYR A 433 -11.48 -9.60 16.46
N ILE A 434 -12.36 -9.99 15.53
CA ILE A 434 -13.70 -10.49 15.83
C ILE A 434 -13.60 -11.79 16.64
N VAL A 435 -12.64 -12.66 16.30
CA VAL A 435 -12.38 -13.95 16.97
C VAL A 435 -11.63 -13.78 18.31
N SER A 436 -10.79 -12.74 18.44
CA SER A 436 -9.96 -12.49 19.63
C SER A 436 -10.66 -12.54 21.01
N PRO A 437 -11.95 -12.15 21.17
CA PRO A 437 -12.67 -12.19 22.44
C PRO A 437 -12.79 -13.58 23.06
N ILE A 438 -12.77 -14.65 22.24
CA ILE A 438 -12.80 -16.03 22.72
C ILE A 438 -11.60 -16.30 23.63
N ILE A 439 -10.42 -15.80 23.24
CA ILE A 439 -9.19 -15.93 24.03
C ILE A 439 -9.12 -14.85 25.11
N LEU A 440 -9.46 -13.60 24.76
CA LEU A 440 -9.39 -12.47 25.71
C LEU A 440 -10.27 -12.70 26.94
N TYR A 441 -11.42 -13.38 26.81
CA TYR A 441 -12.26 -13.69 27.96
C TYR A 441 -11.47 -14.40 29.08
N TRP A 442 -10.66 -15.39 28.73
CA TRP A 442 -9.82 -16.14 29.67
C TRP A 442 -8.60 -15.33 30.12
N VAL A 443 -7.99 -14.55 29.21
CA VAL A 443 -6.85 -13.68 29.52
C VAL A 443 -7.21 -12.55 30.48
N LEU A 444 -8.42 -12.02 30.39
CA LEU A 444 -8.99 -11.02 31.31
C LEU A 444 -9.55 -11.64 32.59
N GLY A 445 -9.46 -12.96 32.73
CA GLY A 445 -9.79 -13.69 33.94
C GLY A 445 -8.77 -13.50 35.06
N LYS A 446 -9.08 -14.01 36.26
CA LYS A 446 -8.17 -13.94 37.42
C LYS A 446 -7.03 -14.96 37.36
N SER A 447 -7.22 -16.07 36.63
CA SER A 447 -6.27 -17.19 36.60
C SER A 447 -5.22 -17.00 35.50
N LYS A 448 -3.95 -16.91 35.91
CA LYS A 448 -2.81 -16.83 34.97
C LYS A 448 -2.64 -18.11 34.16
N THR A 449 -2.93 -19.28 34.75
CA THR A 449 -2.82 -20.56 34.06
C THR A 449 -3.87 -20.68 32.95
N ALA A 450 -5.10 -20.26 33.22
CA ALA A 450 -6.16 -20.23 32.22
C ALA A 450 -5.82 -19.26 31.06
N ALA A 451 -5.24 -18.10 31.37
CA ALA A 451 -4.79 -17.15 30.34
C ALA A 451 -3.72 -17.76 29.42
N TRP A 452 -2.70 -18.40 29.97
CA TRP A 452 -1.64 -19.05 29.18
C TRP A 452 -2.15 -20.24 28.36
N LEU A 453 -3.01 -21.08 28.95
CA LEU A 453 -3.65 -22.19 28.23
C LEU A 453 -4.50 -21.70 27.05
N ALA A 454 -5.29 -20.64 27.24
CA ALA A 454 -6.11 -20.06 26.17
C ALA A 454 -5.25 -19.45 25.04
N LEU A 455 -4.17 -18.75 25.39
CA LEU A 455 -3.25 -18.14 24.43
C LEU A 455 -2.50 -19.18 23.60
N ILE A 456 -1.88 -20.17 24.27
CA ILE A 456 -1.14 -21.26 23.59
C ILE A 456 -2.11 -22.15 22.81
N GLY A 457 -3.26 -22.49 23.41
CA GLY A 457 -4.30 -23.27 22.74
C GLY A 457 -4.83 -22.59 21.48
N GLY A 458 -5.03 -21.26 21.51
CA GLY A 458 -5.42 -20.49 20.33
C GLY A 458 -4.36 -20.47 19.24
N LEU A 459 -3.08 -20.28 19.60
CA LEU A 459 -1.97 -20.36 18.66
C LEU A 459 -1.85 -21.75 18.01
N LEU A 460 -1.94 -22.81 18.81
CA LEU A 460 -1.88 -24.18 18.30
C LEU A 460 -3.09 -24.49 17.42
N ALA A 461 -4.29 -24.06 17.81
CA ALA A 461 -5.50 -24.30 17.03
C ALA A 461 -5.43 -23.65 15.64
N ILE A 462 -5.02 -22.37 15.56
CA ILE A 462 -4.92 -21.69 14.27
C ILE A 462 -3.77 -22.25 13.42
N LEU A 463 -2.66 -22.62 14.05
CA LEU A 463 -1.50 -23.19 13.36
C LEU A 463 -1.87 -24.54 12.75
N THR A 464 -2.55 -25.41 13.52
CA THR A 464 -3.06 -26.69 13.02
C THR A 464 -4.10 -26.51 11.93
N ALA A 465 -5.02 -25.54 12.05
CA ALA A 465 -6.00 -25.27 11.01
C ALA A 465 -5.32 -24.82 9.69
N GLY A 466 -4.33 -23.92 9.78
CA GLY A 466 -3.54 -23.46 8.64
C GLY A 466 -2.70 -24.58 8.02
N THR A 467 -2.04 -25.40 8.83
CA THR A 467 -1.22 -26.52 8.34
C THR A 467 -2.08 -27.56 7.64
N VAL A 468 -3.18 -28.00 8.26
CA VAL A 468 -4.11 -28.98 7.68
C VAL A 468 -4.64 -28.47 6.33
N TRP A 469 -5.01 -27.18 6.26
CA TRP A 469 -5.45 -26.57 5.01
C TRP A 469 -4.37 -26.61 3.92
N ASN A 470 -3.11 -26.26 4.26
CA ASN A 470 -1.98 -26.31 3.32
C ASN A 470 -1.74 -27.71 2.77
N PHE A 471 -1.79 -28.73 3.62
CA PHE A 471 -1.58 -30.12 3.22
C PHE A 471 -2.74 -30.69 2.40
N ILE A 472 -3.98 -30.25 2.64
CA ILE A 472 -5.14 -30.67 1.84
C ILE A 472 -5.09 -30.05 0.44
N LYS A 473 -4.64 -28.79 0.33
CA LYS A 473 -4.66 -28.02 -0.92
C LYS A 473 -3.35 -28.06 -1.70
N ASN A 474 -2.29 -28.66 -1.15
CA ASN A 474 -0.94 -28.72 -1.75
C ASN A 474 -0.47 -27.35 -2.27
N MET A 475 -0.45 -26.36 -1.37
CA MET A 475 -0.14 -24.98 -1.76
C MET A 475 1.36 -24.78 -2.05
N PRO A 476 1.75 -24.08 -3.13
CA PRO A 476 3.15 -23.74 -3.40
C PRO A 476 3.68 -22.76 -2.34
N SER A 477 4.98 -22.78 -2.02
CA SER A 477 5.56 -21.99 -0.93
C SER A 477 5.73 -20.50 -1.20
N ILE A 478 5.63 -20.07 -2.45
CA ILE A 478 5.73 -18.67 -2.85
C ILE A 478 4.70 -18.33 -3.92
N SER A 479 4.20 -17.10 -3.90
CA SER A 479 3.16 -16.62 -4.82
C SER A 479 3.65 -16.31 -6.24
N ALA A 480 4.95 -16.35 -6.51
CA ALA A 480 5.52 -15.83 -7.75
C ALA A 480 6.85 -16.52 -8.12
N SER A 481 6.90 -17.85 -8.04
CA SER A 481 8.00 -18.57 -8.69
C SER A 481 7.72 -18.61 -10.20
N ILE A 482 8.76 -18.41 -11.00
CA ILE A 482 8.68 -18.47 -12.46
C ILE A 482 8.00 -19.77 -12.97
N PRO A 483 8.36 -20.97 -12.46
CA PRO A 483 7.78 -22.21 -12.95
C PRO A 483 6.33 -22.48 -12.52
N ARG A 484 5.79 -21.77 -11.50
CA ARG A 484 4.43 -21.98 -10.99
C ARG A 484 3.61 -20.68 -10.97
N TYR A 485 3.82 -19.85 -12.00
CA TYR A 485 3.16 -18.56 -12.12
C TYR A 485 1.65 -18.70 -12.36
N ASP A 486 1.24 -19.75 -13.06
CA ASP A 486 -0.16 -20.17 -13.26
C ASP A 486 -0.89 -20.43 -11.94
N GLU A 487 -0.21 -21.02 -10.96
CA GLU A 487 -0.76 -21.27 -9.62
C GLU A 487 -0.88 -20.01 -8.76
N GLN A 488 -0.35 -18.84 -9.20
CA GLN A 488 -0.33 -17.60 -8.40
C GLN A 488 -1.73 -17.19 -7.94
N THR A 489 -2.69 -17.16 -8.85
CA THR A 489 -4.07 -16.74 -8.56
C THR A 489 -4.72 -17.70 -7.56
N PHE A 490 -4.50 -19.00 -7.75
CA PHE A 490 -4.96 -20.03 -6.83
C PHE A 490 -4.34 -19.86 -5.43
N TYR A 491 -3.04 -19.58 -5.35
CA TYR A 491 -2.33 -19.31 -4.09
C TYR A 491 -2.86 -18.07 -3.37
N LEU A 492 -3.13 -16.98 -4.10
CA LEU A 492 -3.64 -15.75 -3.51
C LEU A 492 -5.00 -15.97 -2.84
N GLN A 493 -5.93 -16.61 -3.56
CA GLN A 493 -7.29 -16.87 -3.07
C GLN A 493 -7.32 -17.91 -1.93
N ASN A 494 -6.64 -19.05 -2.13
CA ASN A 494 -6.78 -20.22 -1.28
C ASN A 494 -5.76 -20.30 -0.16
N TYR A 495 -4.81 -19.36 -0.08
CA TYR A 495 -3.85 -19.31 1.01
C TYR A 495 -3.60 -17.89 1.50
N TYR A 496 -3.27 -16.97 0.59
CA TYR A 496 -2.75 -15.66 1.01
C TYR A 496 -3.83 -14.74 1.61
N TYR A 497 -5.07 -14.79 1.11
CA TYR A 497 -6.20 -13.97 1.58
C TYR A 497 -7.01 -14.59 2.71
N LEU A 498 -6.65 -15.79 3.20
CA LEU A 498 -7.38 -16.50 4.23
C LEU A 498 -6.88 -16.17 5.66
N PRO A 499 -7.79 -15.96 6.63
CA PRO A 499 -7.37 -15.61 7.99
C PRO A 499 -6.78 -16.78 8.78
N TRP A 500 -7.14 -18.04 8.49
CA TRP A 500 -6.63 -19.20 9.24
C TRP A 500 -5.21 -19.61 8.87
N THR A 501 -4.80 -19.41 7.62
CA THR A 501 -3.41 -19.63 7.17
C THR A 501 -2.46 -18.54 7.68
N ARG A 502 -3.00 -17.36 8.01
CA ARG A 502 -2.24 -16.16 8.41
C ARG A 502 -2.43 -15.69 9.84
N GLY A 503 -3.26 -16.38 10.61
CA GLY A 503 -3.61 -15.96 11.97
C GLY A 503 -2.50 -16.19 13.01
N ALA A 504 -1.56 -17.11 12.78
CA ALA A 504 -0.55 -17.49 13.77
C ALA A 504 0.31 -16.29 14.29
N PRO A 505 0.84 -15.39 13.43
CA PRO A 505 1.47 -14.14 13.86
C PRO A 505 0.66 -13.30 14.86
N PHE A 506 -0.65 -13.17 14.65
CA PHE A 506 -1.52 -12.37 15.51
C PHE A 506 -1.65 -12.98 16.92
N PHE A 507 -1.86 -14.29 17.02
CA PHE A 507 -1.96 -14.97 18.32
C PHE A 507 -0.62 -15.03 19.06
N LEU A 508 0.50 -15.18 18.33
CA LEU A 508 1.82 -14.97 18.91
C LEU A 508 1.97 -13.55 19.46
N GLY A 509 1.45 -12.55 18.75
CA GLY A 509 1.41 -11.17 19.22
C GLY A 509 0.63 -11.02 20.53
N MET A 510 -0.52 -11.69 20.65
CA MET A 510 -1.28 -11.71 21.90
C MET A 510 -0.50 -12.31 23.07
N ILE A 511 0.26 -13.38 22.82
CA ILE A 511 1.16 -14.02 23.81
C ILE A 511 2.22 -13.02 24.29
N VAL A 512 2.94 -12.40 23.35
CA VAL A 512 4.00 -11.44 23.66
C VAL A 512 3.42 -10.21 24.37
N GLY A 513 2.27 -9.70 23.94
CA GLY A 513 1.57 -8.60 24.59
C GLY A 513 1.18 -8.91 26.04
N TYR A 514 0.71 -10.13 26.33
CA TYR A 514 0.42 -10.57 27.70
C TYR A 514 1.69 -10.68 28.54
N ALA A 515 2.77 -11.24 27.99
CA ALA A 515 4.07 -11.34 28.67
C ALA A 515 4.65 -9.96 29.02
N LEU A 516 4.56 -9.00 28.10
CA LEU A 516 4.97 -7.60 28.32
C LEU A 516 4.11 -6.92 29.39
N TYR A 517 2.80 -7.19 29.40
CA TYR A 517 1.90 -6.66 30.41
C TYR A 517 2.21 -7.20 31.82
N LEU A 518 2.40 -8.51 31.98
CA LEU A 518 2.72 -9.12 33.29
C LEU A 518 4.05 -8.62 33.87
N ASN A 519 4.97 -8.25 32.99
CA ASN A 519 6.28 -7.74 33.32
C ASN A 519 6.34 -6.21 33.32
N LYS A 520 5.20 -5.52 33.22
CA LYS A 520 5.15 -4.06 33.22
C LYS A 520 5.72 -3.50 34.52
N GLY A 521 6.64 -2.53 34.41
CA GLY A 521 7.31 -1.91 35.56
C GLY A 521 8.36 -2.77 36.29
N LYS A 522 8.50 -4.06 35.93
CA LYS A 522 9.51 -4.94 36.52
C LYS A 522 10.82 -4.88 35.72
N LYS A 523 11.92 -4.59 36.42
CA LYS A 523 13.28 -4.78 35.90
C LYS A 523 13.62 -6.26 35.98
N ILE A 524 13.67 -6.93 34.83
CA ILE A 524 14.07 -8.32 34.74
C ILE A 524 15.57 -8.31 34.48
N HIS A 525 16.36 -8.89 35.39
CA HIS A 525 17.78 -9.10 35.18
C HIS A 525 17.97 -10.45 34.48
N LEU A 526 18.32 -10.42 33.19
CA LEU A 526 18.65 -11.61 32.40
C LEU A 526 20.16 -11.80 32.41
N ASN A 527 20.61 -13.06 32.43
CA ASN A 527 22.02 -13.38 32.25
C ASN A 527 22.47 -12.95 30.85
N MET A 528 23.65 -12.31 30.74
CA MET A 528 24.22 -11.88 29.46
C MET A 528 24.34 -13.04 28.46
N GLY A 529 24.73 -14.24 28.94
CA GLY A 529 24.79 -15.43 28.08
C GLY A 529 23.43 -15.78 27.45
N PHE A 530 22.34 -15.68 28.22
CA PHE A 530 20.99 -15.92 27.71
C PHE A 530 20.56 -14.87 26.68
N VAL A 531 20.90 -13.60 26.92
CA VAL A 531 20.61 -12.49 26.00
C VAL A 531 21.35 -12.70 24.67
N LEU A 532 22.64 -13.03 24.72
CA LEU A 532 23.45 -13.29 23.53
C LEU A 532 22.93 -14.49 22.74
N THR A 533 22.66 -15.61 23.41
CA THR A 533 22.10 -16.81 22.74
C THR A 533 20.74 -16.50 22.12
N SER A 534 19.89 -15.74 22.79
CA SER A 534 18.56 -15.38 22.26
C SER A 534 18.67 -14.43 21.06
N TRP A 535 19.66 -13.55 21.01
CA TRP A 535 19.97 -12.75 19.83
C TRP A 535 20.44 -13.61 18.65
N VAL A 536 21.36 -14.54 18.88
CA VAL A 536 21.83 -15.47 17.84
C VAL A 536 20.68 -16.32 17.30
N ILE A 537 19.83 -16.87 18.18
CA ILE A 537 18.63 -17.62 17.77
C ILE A 537 17.68 -16.72 16.98
N SER A 538 17.38 -15.53 17.47
CA SER A 538 16.46 -14.60 16.82
C SER A 538 16.92 -14.22 15.40
N LEU A 539 18.20 -13.88 15.24
CA LEU A 539 18.78 -13.55 13.94
C LEU A 539 18.89 -14.78 13.03
N GLY A 540 19.20 -15.95 13.60
CA GLY A 540 19.21 -17.22 12.88
C GLY A 540 17.83 -17.61 12.33
N LEU A 541 16.76 -17.41 13.12
CA LEU A 541 15.38 -17.63 12.68
C LEU A 541 15.01 -16.68 11.54
N ILE A 542 15.34 -15.38 11.65
CA ILE A 542 15.12 -14.43 10.57
C ILE A 542 15.92 -14.84 9.32
N ALA A 543 17.21 -15.15 9.44
CA ALA A 543 18.04 -15.58 8.33
C ALA A 543 17.51 -16.86 7.66
N SER A 544 16.96 -17.80 8.42
CA SER A 544 16.36 -19.02 7.88
C SER A 544 15.14 -18.74 6.98
N THR A 545 14.35 -17.69 7.27
CA THR A 545 13.22 -17.31 6.41
C THR A 545 13.67 -16.72 5.07
N PHE A 546 14.78 -15.97 5.09
CA PHE A 546 15.42 -15.45 3.87
C PHE A 546 16.01 -16.59 3.04
N TYR A 547 16.72 -17.51 3.67
CA TYR A 547 17.26 -18.70 3.00
C TYR A 547 16.16 -19.58 2.42
N ALA A 548 15.08 -19.84 3.16
CA ALA A 548 13.95 -20.61 2.67
C ALA A 548 13.32 -19.96 1.43
N SER A 549 13.11 -18.64 1.44
CA SER A 549 12.57 -17.91 0.28
C SER A 549 13.52 -17.96 -0.91
N TYR A 550 14.83 -17.88 -0.69
CA TYR A 550 15.83 -18.03 -1.75
C TYR A 550 15.79 -19.43 -2.37
N ALA A 551 15.72 -20.47 -1.53
CA ALA A 551 15.70 -21.86 -1.98
C ALA A 551 14.44 -22.19 -2.80
N THR A 552 13.26 -21.71 -2.36
CA THR A 552 11.98 -21.96 -3.06
C THR A 552 11.81 -21.16 -4.34
N MET A 553 12.68 -20.18 -4.61
CA MET A 553 12.68 -19.40 -5.85
C MET A 553 13.58 -19.99 -6.94
N GLN A 554 14.41 -20.99 -6.62
CA GLN A 554 15.25 -21.62 -7.62
C GLN A 554 14.42 -22.46 -8.60
N LEU A 555 14.86 -22.53 -9.85
CA LEU A 555 14.15 -23.21 -10.93
C LEU A 555 14.10 -24.74 -10.74
N ASP A 556 15.03 -25.31 -9.98
CA ASP A 556 15.14 -26.74 -9.67
C ASP A 556 14.32 -27.16 -8.43
N TRP A 557 13.62 -26.22 -7.79
CA TRP A 557 12.83 -26.52 -6.62
C TRP A 557 11.51 -27.23 -6.98
N ASP A 558 11.39 -28.50 -6.61
CA ASP A 558 10.18 -29.30 -6.86
C ASP A 558 9.71 -30.10 -5.63
N ASN A 559 9.91 -29.58 -4.42
CA ASN A 559 9.56 -30.31 -3.21
C ASN A 559 8.26 -29.84 -2.57
N GLN A 560 7.14 -30.43 -2.98
CA GLN A 560 5.81 -30.11 -2.46
C GLN A 560 5.67 -30.30 -0.93
N THR A 561 6.34 -31.30 -0.36
CA THR A 561 6.26 -31.53 1.09
C THR A 561 6.98 -30.40 1.83
N ALA A 562 8.16 -30.00 1.35
CA ALA A 562 8.87 -28.85 1.90
C ALA A 562 8.05 -27.57 1.74
N ASP A 563 7.33 -27.39 0.63
CA ASP A 563 6.47 -26.23 0.40
C ASP A 563 5.39 -26.08 1.47
N ASN A 564 4.69 -27.19 1.74
CA ASN A 564 3.65 -27.25 2.76
C ASN A 564 4.19 -26.89 4.16
N PHE A 565 5.40 -27.37 4.51
CA PHE A 565 6.04 -27.02 5.78
C PHE A 565 6.49 -25.56 5.83
N ILE A 566 7.10 -25.05 4.77
CA ILE A 566 7.57 -23.65 4.66
C ILE A 566 6.39 -22.70 4.83
N ASN A 567 5.29 -22.92 4.08
CA ASN A 567 4.05 -22.13 4.21
C ASN A 567 3.43 -22.18 5.61
N SER A 568 3.54 -23.32 6.27
CA SER A 568 2.94 -23.53 7.59
C SER A 568 3.66 -22.80 8.72
N PHE A 569 5.00 -22.75 8.68
CA PHE A 569 5.80 -22.32 9.84
C PHE A 569 6.60 -21.03 9.62
N MET A 570 6.98 -20.67 8.39
CA MET A 570 7.92 -19.55 8.17
C MET A 570 7.40 -18.21 8.66
N ARG A 571 6.10 -17.93 8.49
CA ARG A 571 5.46 -16.70 9.00
C ARG A 571 5.54 -16.61 10.54
N LEU A 572 5.36 -17.75 11.21
CA LEU A 572 5.49 -17.83 12.67
C LEU A 572 6.95 -17.67 13.09
N ILE A 573 7.88 -18.33 12.41
CA ILE A 573 9.33 -18.24 12.66
C ILE A 573 9.83 -16.80 12.55
N TRP A 574 9.44 -16.08 11.49
CA TRP A 574 9.71 -14.64 11.32
C TRP A 574 9.23 -13.84 12.53
N CYS A 575 7.99 -14.07 12.95
CA CYS A 575 7.39 -13.35 14.07
C CYS A 575 8.00 -13.72 15.42
N ILE A 576 8.49 -14.95 15.61
CA ILE A 576 9.23 -15.35 16.83
C ILE A 576 10.54 -14.56 16.92
N GLY A 577 11.28 -14.46 15.82
CA GLY A 577 12.48 -13.61 15.75
C GLY A 577 12.15 -12.15 16.08
N LEU A 578 11.14 -11.58 15.43
CA LEU A 578 10.73 -10.19 15.68
C LEU A 578 10.22 -9.96 17.13
N SER A 579 9.59 -10.97 17.73
CA SER A 579 9.11 -10.92 19.11
C SER A 579 10.24 -10.75 20.12
N TRP A 580 11.38 -11.42 19.91
CA TRP A 580 12.56 -11.22 20.75
C TRP A 580 13.11 -9.81 20.62
N ILE A 581 13.21 -9.28 19.39
CA ILE A 581 13.65 -7.90 19.14
C ILE A 581 12.78 -6.90 19.90
N ILE A 582 11.45 -7.04 19.83
CA ILE A 582 10.51 -6.19 20.56
C ILE A 582 10.73 -6.30 22.07
N PHE A 583 10.82 -7.52 22.60
CA PHE A 583 11.00 -7.76 24.03
C PHE A 583 12.33 -7.18 24.54
N ALA A 584 13.42 -7.40 23.81
CA ALA A 584 14.75 -6.87 24.14
C ALA A 584 14.76 -5.33 24.13
N CYS A 585 14.13 -4.69 23.14
CA CYS A 585 14.02 -3.23 23.09
C CYS A 585 13.24 -2.66 24.28
N VAL A 586 12.08 -3.24 24.62
CA VAL A 586 11.24 -2.77 25.73
C VAL A 586 11.92 -2.96 27.10
N LYS A 587 12.75 -4.00 27.24
CA LYS A 587 13.46 -4.31 28.49
C LYS A 587 14.86 -3.72 28.61
N GLY A 588 15.35 -3.02 27.59
CA GLY A 588 16.66 -2.36 27.61
C GLY A 588 17.83 -3.27 27.20
N TYR A 589 17.56 -4.46 26.67
CA TYR A 589 18.56 -5.39 26.12
C TYR A 589 18.77 -5.22 24.60
N GLY A 590 18.19 -4.18 24.00
CA GLY A 590 18.20 -3.96 22.55
C GLY A 590 19.39 -3.18 22.01
N GLY A 591 20.21 -2.54 22.86
CA GLY A 591 21.43 -1.85 22.44
C GLY A 591 21.25 -0.93 21.22
N PRO A 592 22.04 -1.11 20.14
CA PRO A 592 21.95 -0.30 18.91
C PRO A 592 20.59 -0.40 18.20
N ILE A 593 19.96 -1.58 18.22
CA ILE A 593 18.66 -1.79 17.56
C ILE A 593 17.58 -0.98 18.28
N ASN A 594 17.61 -0.95 19.61
CA ASN A 594 16.67 -0.13 20.37
C ASN A 594 16.91 1.37 20.11
N TRP A 595 18.17 1.81 20.02
CA TRP A 595 18.49 3.19 19.64
C TRP A 595 17.89 3.55 18.27
N LEU A 596 18.11 2.72 17.25
CA LEU A 596 17.58 2.94 15.90
C LEU A 596 16.04 2.96 15.89
N LEU A 597 15.39 1.99 16.52
CA LEU A 597 13.92 1.84 16.49
C LEU A 597 13.18 2.88 17.32
N THR A 598 13.86 3.60 18.22
CA THR A 598 13.24 4.62 19.09
C THR A 598 13.54 6.05 18.65
N LEU A 599 14.22 6.24 17.51
CA LEU A 599 14.47 7.56 16.93
C LEU A 599 13.15 8.32 16.71
N SER A 600 13.19 9.64 16.95
CA SER A 600 12.03 10.53 16.80
C SER A 600 11.52 10.61 15.36
N VAL A 601 12.37 10.36 14.37
CA VAL A 601 12.04 10.36 12.93
C VAL A 601 10.91 9.37 12.61
N TRP A 602 10.81 8.25 13.34
CA TRP A 602 9.80 7.22 13.10
C TRP A 602 8.41 7.59 13.61
N LYS A 603 8.29 8.57 14.52
CA LYS A 603 7.01 8.87 15.18
C LYS A 603 5.95 9.39 14.21
N LEU A 604 6.35 10.21 13.23
CA LEU A 604 5.41 10.76 12.25
C LEU A 604 4.96 9.68 11.23
N PRO A 605 5.87 8.97 10.53
CA PRO A 605 5.49 7.85 9.65
C PRO A 605 4.63 6.81 10.37
N ALA A 606 4.95 6.45 11.61
CA ALA A 606 4.17 5.49 12.39
C ALA A 606 2.73 5.94 12.70
N ARG A 607 2.47 7.24 12.82
CA ARG A 607 1.12 7.79 13.06
C ARG A 607 0.27 7.81 11.81
N ILE A 608 0.88 8.10 10.65
CA ILE A 608 0.19 8.18 9.36
C ILE A 608 0.24 6.86 8.56
N SER A 609 0.89 5.82 9.09
CA SER A 609 1.15 4.57 8.36
C SER A 609 -0.10 3.90 7.84
N PHE A 610 -1.23 4.01 8.55
CA PHE A 610 -2.49 3.43 8.10
C PHE A 610 -3.06 4.17 6.88
N ALA A 611 -3.00 5.51 6.86
CA ALA A 611 -3.34 6.26 5.66
C ALA A 611 -2.36 5.93 4.53
N MET A 612 -1.05 5.93 4.81
CA MET A 612 -0.02 5.57 3.82
C MET A 612 -0.26 4.17 3.21
N TYR A 613 -0.65 3.20 4.03
CA TYR A 613 -1.04 1.87 3.59
C TYR A 613 -2.22 1.89 2.62
N LEU A 614 -3.25 2.68 2.87
CA LEU A 614 -4.42 2.73 1.98
C LEU A 614 -4.14 3.42 0.64
N TYR A 615 -3.33 4.48 0.64
CA TYR A 615 -3.14 5.33 -0.54
C TYR A 615 -1.96 4.93 -1.43
N HIS A 616 -0.93 4.26 -0.91
CA HIS A 616 0.28 3.98 -1.71
C HIS A 616 0.01 3.11 -2.94
N TYR A 617 -0.86 2.10 -2.80
CA TYR A 617 -1.07 1.10 -3.84
C TYR A 617 -1.86 1.67 -5.03
N PRO A 618 -3.01 2.37 -4.84
CA PRO A 618 -3.70 2.98 -5.97
C PRO A 618 -2.87 4.05 -6.68
N ILE A 619 -2.09 4.84 -5.94
CA ILE A 619 -1.14 5.79 -6.55
C ILE A 619 -0.17 5.06 -7.46
N THR A 620 0.45 3.99 -6.97
CA THR A 620 1.42 3.22 -7.75
C THR A 620 0.76 2.62 -8.99
N PHE A 621 -0.50 2.19 -8.87
CA PHE A 621 -1.28 1.66 -9.97
C PHE A 621 -1.58 2.71 -11.06
N ILE A 622 -1.94 3.93 -10.66
CA ILE A 622 -2.17 5.05 -11.58
C ILE A 622 -0.87 5.40 -12.32
N VAL A 623 0.26 5.47 -11.60
CA VAL A 623 1.57 5.76 -12.21
C VAL A 623 1.96 4.68 -13.20
N ALA A 624 1.76 3.40 -12.86
CA ALA A 624 2.01 2.28 -13.76
C ALA A 624 1.08 2.29 -14.99
N GLY A 625 -0.21 2.58 -14.81
CA GLY A 625 -1.20 2.68 -15.91
C GLY A 625 -0.99 3.89 -16.83
N SER A 626 -0.32 4.93 -16.34
CA SER A 626 0.02 6.14 -17.12
C SER A 626 1.30 5.98 -17.96
N GLN A 627 1.92 4.81 -17.97
CA GLN A 627 3.16 4.60 -18.70
C GLN A 627 2.90 4.55 -20.21
N LEU A 628 3.59 5.43 -20.93
CA LEU A 628 3.47 5.54 -22.40
C LEU A 628 4.42 4.59 -23.14
N ALA A 629 5.39 4.00 -22.45
CA ALA A 629 6.40 3.11 -23.02
C ALA A 629 6.81 2.01 -22.05
N THR A 630 7.43 0.95 -22.57
CA THR A 630 7.98 -0.13 -21.75
C THR A 630 9.16 0.36 -20.90
N VAL A 631 9.21 -0.08 -19.65
CA VAL A 631 10.21 0.41 -18.68
C VAL A 631 11.46 -0.46 -18.74
N HIS A 632 12.64 0.15 -18.67
CA HIS A 632 13.87 -0.62 -18.51
C HIS A 632 14.10 -0.98 -17.04
N PHE A 633 14.16 -2.27 -16.75
CA PHE A 633 14.43 -2.80 -15.42
C PHE A 633 15.90 -2.56 -15.03
N SER A 634 16.07 -1.85 -13.92
CA SER A 634 17.32 -1.74 -13.17
C SER A 634 16.98 -1.52 -11.70
N VAL A 635 17.71 -2.17 -10.78
CA VAL A 635 17.49 -2.01 -9.33
C VAL A 635 17.61 -0.54 -8.92
N GLY A 636 18.58 0.19 -9.48
CA GLY A 636 18.75 1.63 -9.21
C GLY A 636 17.55 2.47 -9.69
N ALA A 637 16.99 2.15 -10.86
CA ALA A 637 15.80 2.83 -11.39
C ALA A 637 14.57 2.57 -10.51
N ARG A 638 14.39 1.33 -10.03
CA ARG A 638 13.30 0.97 -9.11
C ARG A 638 13.43 1.64 -7.75
N ILE A 639 14.65 1.81 -7.23
CA ILE A 639 14.88 2.57 -6.00
C ILE A 639 14.55 4.06 -6.18
N TYR A 640 14.91 4.65 -7.33
CA TYR A 640 14.55 6.04 -7.63
C TYR A 640 13.04 6.23 -7.69
N GLU A 641 12.33 5.33 -8.38
CA GLU A 641 10.86 5.30 -8.45
C GLU A 641 10.23 5.14 -7.06
N PHE A 642 10.77 4.24 -6.23
CA PHE A 642 10.34 4.06 -4.85
C PHE A 642 10.44 5.37 -4.05
N MET A 643 11.53 6.13 -4.18
CA MET A 643 11.67 7.41 -3.45
C MET A 643 10.61 8.43 -3.87
N ALA A 644 10.27 8.48 -5.16
CA ALA A 644 9.22 9.35 -5.68
C ALA A 644 7.83 8.92 -5.16
N LEU A 645 7.50 7.63 -5.28
CA LEU A 645 6.22 7.08 -4.81
C LEU A 645 6.05 7.16 -3.30
N PHE A 646 7.12 6.90 -2.53
CA PHE A 646 7.12 7.04 -1.08
C PHE A 646 6.84 8.49 -0.68
N SER A 647 7.49 9.46 -1.33
CA SER A 647 7.27 10.89 -1.06
C SER A 647 5.83 11.30 -1.35
N LEU A 648 5.28 10.87 -2.49
CA LEU A 648 3.89 11.14 -2.86
C LEU A 648 2.88 10.49 -1.90
N ALA A 649 3.09 9.21 -1.56
CA ALA A 649 2.26 8.49 -0.60
C ALA A 649 2.33 9.12 0.80
N PHE A 650 3.51 9.61 1.22
CA PHE A 650 3.67 10.30 2.49
C PHE A 650 2.90 11.62 2.54
N LEU A 651 2.99 12.44 1.49
CA LEU A 651 2.29 13.72 1.40
C LEU A 651 0.77 13.51 1.37
N LEU A 652 0.28 12.58 0.56
CA LEU A 652 -1.15 12.29 0.49
C LEU A 652 -1.67 11.69 1.81
N ALA A 653 -0.92 10.77 2.42
CA ALA A 653 -1.28 10.20 3.71
C ALA A 653 -1.35 11.26 4.82
N PHE A 654 -0.39 12.20 4.84
CA PHE A 654 -0.41 13.32 5.77
C PHE A 654 -1.67 14.19 5.57
N PHE A 655 -1.96 14.56 4.32
CA PHE A 655 -3.15 15.35 3.98
C PHE A 655 -4.45 14.65 4.40
N MET A 656 -4.63 13.39 4.01
CA MET A 656 -5.83 12.61 4.34
C MET A 656 -5.96 12.34 5.84
N THR A 657 -4.84 12.21 6.57
CA THR A 657 -4.88 12.08 8.03
C THR A 657 -5.40 13.37 8.68
N VAL A 658 -4.98 14.54 8.20
CA VAL A 658 -5.37 15.83 8.79
C VAL A 658 -6.82 16.20 8.45
N VAL A 659 -7.26 15.94 7.21
CA VAL A 659 -8.59 16.36 6.70
C VAL A 659 -9.68 15.32 7.00
N VAL A 660 -9.33 14.03 7.05
CA VAL A 660 -10.30 12.94 7.25
C VAL A 660 -10.09 12.27 8.62
N ASP A 661 -8.96 11.60 8.84
CA ASP A 661 -8.82 10.75 10.04
C ASP A 661 -8.92 11.52 11.37
N ALA A 662 -8.19 12.63 11.50
CA ALA A 662 -8.15 13.44 12.72
C ALA A 662 -9.52 14.00 13.15
N PRO A 663 -10.30 14.69 12.27
CA PRO A 663 -11.62 15.20 12.65
C PRO A 663 -12.60 14.09 13.03
N PHE A 664 -12.68 13.02 12.23
CA PHE A 664 -13.58 11.91 12.51
C PHE A 664 -13.16 11.18 13.79
N SER A 665 -11.87 11.01 14.05
CA SER A 665 -11.35 10.47 15.31
C SER A 665 -11.79 11.28 16.54
N VAL A 666 -11.84 12.62 16.44
CA VAL A 666 -12.37 13.48 17.53
C VAL A 666 -13.87 13.26 17.70
N LEU A 667 -14.63 13.24 16.61
CA LEU A 667 -16.08 13.06 16.63
C LEU A 667 -16.49 11.71 17.21
N ILE A 668 -15.82 10.63 16.77
CA ILE A 668 -16.05 9.26 17.27
C ILE A 668 -15.75 9.19 18.77
N LYS A 669 -14.66 9.82 19.23
CA LYS A 669 -14.34 9.87 20.66
C LYS A 669 -15.46 10.54 21.46
N ILE A 670 -15.97 11.68 20.98
CA ILE A 670 -17.09 12.39 21.62
C ILE A 670 -18.35 11.54 21.65
N LEU A 671 -18.69 10.87 20.54
CA LEU A 671 -19.84 9.99 20.43
C LEU A 671 -19.76 8.83 21.44
N MET A 672 -18.60 8.20 21.55
CA MET A 672 -18.36 7.07 22.45
C MET A 672 -18.29 7.47 23.93
N GLU A 673 -17.75 8.65 24.26
CA GLU A 673 -17.69 9.18 25.63
C GLU A 673 -19.05 9.76 26.08
N GLY A 674 -19.81 10.36 25.15
CA GLY A 674 -21.16 10.89 25.40
C GLY A 674 -22.15 9.79 25.83
N GLY A 675 -22.02 8.58 25.27
CA GLY A 675 -22.79 7.40 25.69
C GLY A 675 -22.49 6.96 27.12
N GLN A 676 -21.25 7.12 27.60
CA GLN A 676 -20.85 6.70 28.96
C GLN A 676 -21.32 7.67 30.06
N ARG A 677 -21.53 8.96 29.74
CA ARG A 677 -22.06 9.93 30.71
C ARG A 677 -23.52 9.69 31.04
N ARG A 678 -24.32 9.18 30.10
CA ARG A 678 -25.76 8.95 30.29
C ARG A 678 -26.07 7.84 31.30
N ASP A 679 -25.12 6.93 31.54
CA ASP A 679 -25.28 5.78 32.43
C ASP A 679 -24.81 6.04 33.89
N ARG A 680 -24.27 7.24 34.18
CA ARG A 680 -23.88 7.66 35.55
C ARG A 680 -24.98 8.45 36.28
N GLY A 681 -26.15 8.63 35.67
CA GLY A 681 -27.26 9.46 36.19
C GLY A 681 -28.26 8.77 37.14
N ARG A 682 -28.07 7.50 37.50
CA ARG A 682 -28.96 6.80 38.46
C ARG A 682 -28.17 5.99 39.48
N ARG A 683 -27.75 6.65 40.57
CA ARG A 683 -27.68 6.02 41.90
C ARG A 683 -28.31 6.98 42.91
N PRO A 684 -29.24 6.51 43.76
CA PRO A 684 -29.90 7.35 44.75
C PRO A 684 -28.91 7.75 45.84
N ALA A 685 -29.09 8.96 46.36
CA ALA A 685 -28.35 9.49 47.48
C ALA A 685 -28.46 8.56 48.71
N GLN A 686 -27.31 8.18 49.27
CA GLN A 686 -27.24 7.68 50.64
C GLN A 686 -26.31 8.59 51.44
N ASN A 687 -26.90 9.13 52.50
CA ASN A 687 -26.31 10.04 53.47
C ASN A 687 -25.28 9.34 54.37
N GLY A 688 -24.24 10.09 54.73
CA GLY A 688 -23.56 10.05 56.03
C GLY A 688 -22.42 9.04 56.20
N VAL A 689 -21.17 9.52 56.24
CA VAL A 689 -20.34 9.62 57.45
C VAL A 689 -19.08 10.45 57.12
N ASN A 690 -18.76 11.38 58.03
CA ASN A 690 -17.68 12.36 57.97
C ASN A 690 -16.26 11.75 57.87
N SER A 691 -15.46 12.25 56.93
CA SER A 691 -14.03 12.51 57.17
C SER A 691 -13.57 13.68 56.29
N LYS A 692 -13.11 14.77 56.92
CA LYS A 692 -12.57 15.96 56.26
C LYS A 692 -11.22 15.64 55.62
N PRO A 693 -10.92 16.05 54.39
CA PRO A 693 -9.56 16.35 53.96
C PRO A 693 -9.24 17.81 54.27
N GLY A 694 -8.12 18.06 54.95
CA GLY A 694 -7.58 19.41 55.19
C GLY A 694 -7.13 20.11 53.90
N PRO A 695 -6.77 21.41 53.98
CA PRO A 695 -6.42 22.21 52.81
C PRO A 695 -5.12 21.72 52.17
N ILE A 696 -5.12 21.62 50.85
CA ILE A 696 -3.92 21.39 50.04
C ILE A 696 -3.13 22.71 50.02
N PRO A 697 -1.80 22.72 50.28
CA PRO A 697 -1.02 23.96 50.25
C PRO A 697 -0.82 24.43 48.79
N GLU A 698 -1.14 25.70 48.54
CA GLU A 698 -0.63 26.46 47.41
C GLU A 698 0.91 26.50 47.49
N LYS A 699 1.60 25.91 46.50
CA LYS A 699 3.00 26.22 46.22
C LYS A 699 3.08 26.91 44.87
N ASN A 700 3.58 28.14 44.94
CA ASN A 700 3.74 29.12 43.88
C ASN A 700 4.43 28.55 42.63
N ILE A 701 3.83 28.83 41.47
CA ILE A 701 4.34 28.52 40.14
C ILE A 701 5.61 29.35 39.82
N GLU A 702 5.86 30.44 40.55
CA GLU A 702 7.04 31.30 40.41
C GLU A 702 8.37 30.61 40.79
N ASP A 703 8.36 29.61 41.68
CA ASP A 703 9.59 28.84 42.02
C ASP A 703 9.95 27.81 40.92
N LEU A 704 8.96 27.38 40.13
CA LEU A 704 9.18 26.43 39.04
C LEU A 704 9.77 27.13 37.81
N GLU A 705 9.37 28.38 37.53
CA GLU A 705 9.93 29.19 36.45
C GLU A 705 11.40 29.57 36.74
N ARG A 706 11.73 29.89 37.98
CA ARG A 706 13.10 30.26 38.37
C ARG A 706 14.07 29.08 38.23
N THR A 707 13.61 27.85 38.50
CA THR A 707 14.43 26.64 38.37
C THR A 707 14.71 26.27 36.91
N VAL A 708 13.73 26.44 36.02
CA VAL A 708 13.88 26.15 34.58
C VAL A 708 14.85 27.12 33.91
N ILE A 709 14.83 28.40 34.29
CA ILE A 709 15.75 29.42 33.75
C ILE A 709 17.21 29.12 34.17
N THR A 710 17.47 28.79 35.45
CA THR A 710 18.82 28.41 35.90
C THR A 710 19.35 27.09 35.31
N THR A 711 18.48 26.22 34.80
CA THR A 711 18.91 24.95 34.17
C THR A 711 19.25 25.14 32.68
N LEU A 712 18.71 26.17 32.04
CA LEU A 712 18.98 26.51 30.64
C LEU A 712 20.30 27.30 30.48
N GLU A 713 20.71 28.09 31.47
CA GLU A 713 22.00 28.80 31.45
C GLU A 713 23.22 27.89 31.68
N LYS A 714 23.04 26.70 32.26
CA LYS A 714 24.15 25.80 32.63
C LYS A 714 24.64 24.87 31.52
N ASN A 715 23.94 24.80 30.37
CA ASN A 715 24.19 23.77 29.35
C ASN A 715 24.66 24.29 27.97
N ASN A 716 25.03 25.57 27.84
CA ASN A 716 25.68 26.08 26.62
C ASN A 716 27.02 26.75 26.98
N PRO A 717 28.17 26.08 26.82
CA PRO A 717 29.44 26.77 26.74
C PRO A 717 29.66 27.21 25.29
N ILE A 718 30.02 28.48 25.13
CA ILE A 718 30.75 29.13 24.01
C ILE A 718 30.00 30.31 23.34
N SER A 719 30.47 31.49 23.78
CA SER A 719 30.66 32.79 23.12
C SER A 719 29.47 33.59 22.59
N VAL A 720 28.96 34.46 23.46
CA VAL A 720 28.65 35.86 23.09
C VAL A 720 29.29 36.76 24.16
N GLN A 721 30.62 36.91 24.07
CA GLN A 721 31.30 38.08 24.61
C GLN A 721 31.39 39.09 23.47
N HIS A 722 31.07 40.35 23.76
CA HIS A 722 30.86 41.47 22.83
C HIS A 722 29.48 41.49 22.17
N LEU A 723 28.50 41.99 22.91
CA LEU A 723 27.55 43.03 22.51
C LEU A 723 26.67 43.27 23.75
N GLU A 724 26.42 44.54 24.10
CA GLU A 724 25.63 45.00 25.27
C GLU A 724 26.38 45.25 26.59
N GLU A 725 27.64 45.71 26.53
CA GLU A 725 28.07 46.81 27.41
C GLU A 725 28.00 48.09 26.59
N ASN A 726 26.85 48.77 26.60
CA ASN A 726 26.69 50.22 26.39
C ASN A 726 25.22 50.58 26.09
N SER A 727 24.35 50.52 27.10
CA SER A 727 23.11 51.31 27.12
C SER A 727 22.51 51.45 28.53
N ALA A 728 23.23 52.10 29.46
CA ALA A 728 22.62 52.82 30.60
C ALA A 728 23.69 53.54 31.44
N SER A 729 24.00 54.79 31.10
CA SER A 729 24.17 55.89 32.09
C SER A 729 24.66 57.17 31.40
N HIS A 730 23.70 57.95 30.92
CA HIS A 730 23.86 59.40 30.91
C HIS A 730 23.57 59.89 32.34
N ASP A 731 24.59 60.33 33.08
CA ASP A 731 24.56 61.64 33.72
C ASP A 731 25.96 62.12 34.18
N LYS A 732 26.21 63.43 33.97
CA LYS A 732 27.28 64.31 34.50
C LYS A 732 28.66 64.40 33.79
N ASN A 733 28.80 65.57 33.12
CA ASN A 733 29.92 66.52 33.09
C ASN A 733 31.24 66.18 32.36
N GLY A 734 31.60 67.02 31.37
CA GLY A 734 33.00 67.31 31.00
C GLY A 734 33.26 67.48 29.50
N ILE A 735 33.72 68.67 29.10
CA ILE A 735 34.04 69.15 27.74
C ILE A 735 35.46 68.65 27.28
N PRO A 736 36.02 69.02 26.11
CA PRO A 736 36.13 68.26 24.84
C PRO A 736 37.58 67.89 24.43
N GLU A 737 37.79 67.12 23.36
CA GLU A 737 38.74 67.45 22.25
C GLU A 737 38.77 66.39 21.11
N LYS A 738 39.06 66.90 19.91
CA LYS A 738 39.23 66.30 18.55
C LYS A 738 40.72 65.92 18.31
N PRO A 739 41.21 65.52 17.10
CA PRO A 739 40.73 64.64 16.00
C PRO A 739 41.89 63.72 15.45
N GLU A 740 41.77 63.28 14.17
CA GLU A 740 42.75 62.66 13.22
C GLU A 740 42.57 61.13 13.00
N GLU A 741 42.19 60.57 11.84
CA GLU A 741 42.34 60.77 10.38
C GLU A 741 43.43 59.85 9.74
N ILE A 742 43.14 59.39 8.51
CA ILE A 742 44.01 58.75 7.49
C ILE A 742 44.21 57.21 7.63
N GLY A 743 44.06 56.33 6.63
CA GLY A 743 43.78 56.48 5.19
C GLY A 743 43.72 55.11 4.48
N GLU A 744 43.08 55.13 3.31
CA GLU A 744 42.98 54.23 2.13
C GLU A 744 44.23 53.37 1.72
N PRO A 745 44.22 52.57 0.62
CA PRO A 745 43.19 51.68 0.00
C PRO A 745 43.77 50.34 -0.61
N LEU A 746 42.86 49.42 -1.04
CA LEU A 746 42.78 48.50 -2.24
C LEU A 746 44.05 48.15 -3.11
N PRO A 747 44.05 47.16 -4.07
CA PRO A 747 43.12 46.05 -4.45
C PRO A 747 43.88 44.69 -4.83
N PRO A 748 43.60 43.93 -5.93
CA PRO A 748 42.81 42.67 -5.92
C PRO A 748 43.49 41.44 -6.61
N SER A 749 42.81 40.28 -6.63
CA SER A 749 42.51 39.44 -7.83
C SER A 749 42.61 37.90 -7.69
N LYS A 750 41.65 37.27 -8.40
CA LYS A 750 41.66 36.01 -9.20
C LYS A 750 41.40 34.61 -8.59
N GLU A 751 40.37 34.01 -9.20
CA GLU A 751 40.03 32.61 -9.50
C GLU A 751 41.20 31.59 -9.56
N MET A 752 40.95 30.33 -9.14
CA MET A 752 40.90 29.14 -10.04
C MET A 752 40.65 27.80 -9.29
N GLU A 753 39.77 26.99 -9.88
CA GLU A 753 39.82 25.51 -10.08
C GLU A 753 39.79 24.44 -8.94
N ARG A 754 38.84 23.51 -9.17
CA ARG A 754 38.84 22.03 -8.96
C ARG A 754 38.92 21.43 -7.55
N MET A 755 37.81 20.80 -7.11
CA MET A 755 37.61 19.33 -7.16
C MET A 755 36.15 18.96 -6.93
#